data_AF-A0A418QXX4-F1
#
_entry.id   AF-A0A418QXX4-F1
#
_cell.length_a   1.000
_cell.length_b   1.000
_cell.length_c   1.000
_cell.angle_alpha   90.00
_cell.angle_beta   90.00
_cell.angle_gamma   90.00
#
_symmetry.space_group_name_H-M   'P 1'
#
loop_
_entity.id
_entity.type
_entity.pdbx_description
1 polymer ?
#
loop_
_entity_poly.entity_id
_entity_poly.type
_entity_poly.pdbx_seq_one_letter_code
_entity_poly.pdbx_strand_id
1 'polypeptide(L)'
;MRPTLNKGRARAAGGTMVAESGAWARAGEAASNSSTRAIRPAGAATESGSITDRKREWYGQRSWPPAPGLQRPDRTRKKSGKPSRREPGKCGTFRAGPPLFAPSRMNLPIFLLPVAALLLAAHTLVAQPPAPASDIAPLTHCLLVPLDPAQRVAHAPCIVEAIVTGCQGFRAANGRIYTRHQLRVFQQFKGPIDSVLTLFTEGGTVGLSRQELTNTLHLEPGEQGIFFLEPSTLPEAGPGWQVYGSQQGFIRYELPQLTATEPFRHYEQLDAQFYQTVAQAQPLAVQPNPALAAARLRAAQPPAVARAQAPVITALAPLSLPAGTGTVLTLTGSGFGASRGAGMVEFRNADDGGATYTRASEADYVSWSDTRILVRVPSLSATRNPAGTGPVRVTTAGQLAALSAVPVTIVFAATNVLDTNSGQRAVPGHRDQNSDGGMTFRFDAGFAANPAAAAAWQRALATWRCQTGINWSLGATRTKTGVADDGENSVGFDAGAELPAGVLGRTTSYYLGCYRPDGTVVFYVHEVDTQFDDAASWQFGPASPSALQLDFESVAVHELGHAQQLSHLILPSAIMHYAIARGQRSRGLAAASDVAGGRYVLRTRSFRPDVCGPAPMLPAPVTEQLATFTAGGRVTVQWTTSAECNLNGFVVERASADTTAGWQLVATVAAGNSANQYGVTDAQPRPGLSYYRLRVRRPDNSLDTARPLAVTTDATAAARLLPFPNPVPDTGAGLGLQYGAGATAGTLLVRFYDAVGRDLGGSRADYLPGLNLLRISAPTLRAGYYLLRWTDSNGPKGTAPLLVQ
;
A
#
# COMPACT_ATOMS: atom_id res chain seq x y z
N MET A 1 -18.42 -33.42 47.12
CA MET A 1 -18.55 -34.61 48.00
C MET A 1 -18.04 -35.84 47.27
N ARG A 2 -17.61 -36.89 48.01
CA ARG A 2 -17.33 -38.30 47.59
C ARG A 2 -16.73 -38.58 46.18
N PRO A 3 -15.45 -39.01 46.10
CA PRO A 3 -14.85 -39.67 44.93
C PRO A 3 -14.92 -41.23 45.07
N THR A 4 -14.03 -41.97 44.38
CA THR A 4 -13.77 -43.45 44.44
C THR A 4 -14.77 -44.34 43.67
N LEU A 5 -14.52 -45.61 43.28
CA LEU A 5 -13.44 -46.65 43.37
C LEU A 5 -13.60 -47.55 42.08
N ASN A 6 -12.80 -48.55 41.64
CA ASN A 6 -11.69 -49.38 42.15
C ASN A 6 -10.79 -49.89 40.98
N LYS A 7 -10.02 -50.99 41.17
CA LYS A 7 -9.19 -51.74 40.20
C LYS A 7 -9.56 -53.24 40.16
N GLY A 8 -9.13 -53.97 39.13
CA GLY A 8 -9.10 -55.46 39.07
C GLY A 8 -9.39 -55.99 37.65
N ARG A 9 -8.54 -56.70 36.88
CA ARG A 9 -7.24 -57.43 37.03
C ARG A 9 -7.37 -58.93 37.36
N ALA A 10 -6.53 -59.76 36.70
CA ALA A 10 -6.43 -61.24 36.72
C ALA A 10 -7.54 -61.95 35.91
N ARG A 11 -7.36 -63.15 35.31
CA ARG A 11 -6.23 -64.10 35.10
C ARG A 11 -6.61 -64.97 33.86
N ALA A 12 -5.81 -65.79 33.15
CA ALA A 12 -4.39 -66.22 33.14
C ALA A 12 -4.08 -66.67 31.67
N ALA A 13 -3.14 -67.54 31.24
CA ALA A 13 -2.03 -68.34 31.82
C ALA A 13 -1.03 -68.75 30.70
N GLY A 14 0.25 -69.00 31.06
CA GLY A 14 1.19 -69.89 30.32
C GLY A 14 1.90 -69.33 29.07
N GLY A 15 3.22 -69.51 28.89
CA GLY A 15 4.26 -70.03 29.80
C GLY A 15 5.62 -70.23 29.08
N THR A 16 6.73 -70.22 29.85
CA THR A 16 8.07 -70.86 29.58
C THR A 16 8.73 -70.78 28.18
N MET A 17 10.02 -70.47 27.98
CA MET A 17 11.20 -70.34 28.88
C MET A 17 12.38 -69.62 28.16
N VAL A 18 13.35 -69.09 28.94
CA VAL A 18 14.86 -69.10 28.78
C VAL A 18 15.48 -69.05 27.36
N ALA A 19 16.57 -68.33 27.04
CA ALA A 19 17.41 -67.23 27.58
C ALA A 19 18.38 -66.80 26.40
N GLU A 20 19.31 -65.83 26.42
CA GLU A 20 20.23 -65.30 27.44
C GLU A 20 20.47 -63.77 27.30
N SER A 21 21.39 -63.22 28.10
CA SER A 21 21.67 -61.78 28.26
C SER A 21 23.13 -61.41 27.98
N GLY A 22 23.38 -60.12 27.71
CA GLY A 22 24.72 -59.56 27.59
C GLY A 22 24.74 -58.10 28.04
N ALA A 23 25.67 -57.74 28.93
CA ALA A 23 25.81 -56.39 29.48
C ALA A 23 27.12 -55.73 28.99
N TRP A 24 27.87 -55.09 29.90
CA TRP A 24 29.12 -54.30 29.70
C TRP A 24 28.91 -52.85 29.20
N ALA A 25 29.83 -51.90 29.42
CA ALA A 25 30.52 -51.42 30.64
C ALA A 25 31.69 -50.49 30.22
N ARG A 26 31.83 -49.34 30.93
CA ARG A 26 33.03 -48.46 31.09
C ARG A 26 34.16 -48.48 30.03
N ALA A 27 34.36 -47.32 29.38
CA ALA A 27 35.63 -46.57 29.27
C ALA A 27 35.33 -45.22 28.55
N GLY A 28 36.05 -44.10 28.75
CA GLY A 28 37.09 -43.75 29.73
C GLY A 28 37.83 -42.47 29.28
N GLU A 29 38.20 -41.57 30.20
CA GLU A 29 39.25 -40.50 30.10
C GLU A 29 39.19 -39.49 28.90
N ALA A 30 39.75 -38.28 28.90
CA ALA A 30 40.14 -37.23 29.87
C ALA A 30 40.36 -35.93 29.01
N ALA A 31 40.85 -34.75 29.42
CA ALA A 31 41.38 -34.21 30.68
C ALA A 31 41.23 -32.66 30.70
N SER A 32 41.47 -32.03 31.86
CA SER A 32 42.01 -30.67 32.09
C SER A 32 41.43 -29.44 31.34
N ASN A 33 41.02 -28.34 32.01
CA ASN A 33 41.87 -27.35 32.70
C ASN A 33 43.06 -26.80 31.88
N SER A 34 43.45 -25.52 31.96
CA SER A 34 42.81 -24.29 32.48
C SER A 34 43.72 -23.08 32.13
N SER A 35 43.22 -21.85 32.19
CA SER A 35 43.92 -20.69 32.79
C SER A 35 43.20 -19.35 32.55
N THR A 36 43.31 -18.46 33.53
CA THR A 36 42.94 -17.05 33.46
C THR A 36 44.19 -16.17 33.41
N ARG A 37 44.14 -15.06 32.66
CA ARG A 37 44.26 -13.69 33.22
C ARG A 37 44.03 -12.61 32.16
N ALA A 38 43.83 -11.38 32.64
CA ALA A 38 43.68 -10.16 31.83
C ALA A 38 44.80 -9.17 32.16
N ILE A 39 44.97 -8.10 31.35
CA ILE A 39 45.02 -6.68 31.77
C ILE A 39 45.20 -5.72 30.56
N ARG A 40 44.78 -4.47 30.78
CA ARG A 40 44.80 -3.22 29.97
C ARG A 40 46.23 -2.64 29.73
N PRO A 41 46.44 -1.44 29.11
CA PRO A 41 45.85 -0.83 27.89
C PRO A 41 46.90 -0.02 27.03
N ALA A 42 46.40 0.78 26.08
CA ALA A 42 46.93 2.08 25.61
C ALA A 42 48.12 2.14 24.62
N GLY A 43 48.16 3.26 23.87
CA GLY A 43 49.19 3.62 22.88
C GLY A 43 48.61 4.46 21.75
N ALA A 44 49.10 5.69 21.53
CA ALA A 44 48.60 6.60 20.49
C ALA A 44 49.73 7.47 19.88
N ALA A 45 49.70 7.63 18.55
CA ALA A 45 50.38 8.65 17.75
C ALA A 45 49.68 8.62 16.35
N THR A 46 49.20 9.69 15.69
CA THR A 46 49.72 11.04 15.36
C THR A 46 50.83 11.05 14.31
N GLU A 47 50.46 11.28 13.05
CA GLU A 47 50.89 12.39 12.15
C GLU A 47 50.25 12.14 10.76
N SER A 48 49.57 13.11 10.13
CA SER A 48 50.00 14.38 9.50
C SER A 48 50.40 14.22 8.02
N GLY A 49 49.93 15.15 7.18
CA GLY A 49 50.05 15.08 5.72
C GLY A 49 48.92 15.88 5.06
N SER A 50 49.27 17.00 4.41
CA SER A 50 48.30 18.01 3.98
C SER A 50 48.51 18.44 2.51
N ILE A 51 47.45 19.04 1.94
CA ILE A 51 47.46 19.93 0.77
C ILE A 51 48.00 19.35 -0.56
N THR A 52 47.11 19.26 -1.56
CA THR A 52 47.31 20.05 -2.78
C THR A 52 46.01 20.32 -3.53
N ASP A 53 45.70 21.59 -3.75
CA ASP A 53 44.69 22.05 -4.71
C ASP A 53 45.19 21.78 -6.13
N ARG A 54 44.32 21.22 -6.99
CA ARG A 54 44.44 21.32 -8.45
C ARG A 54 43.09 21.52 -9.13
N LYS A 55 42.63 22.77 -9.15
CA LYS A 55 41.90 23.30 -10.32
C LYS A 55 42.61 22.89 -11.63
N ARG A 56 41.85 22.34 -12.59
CA ARG A 56 42.11 22.53 -14.02
C ARG A 56 40.79 22.62 -14.77
N GLU A 57 40.52 23.83 -15.28
CA GLU A 57 39.54 24.06 -16.33
C GLU A 57 40.05 23.42 -17.64
N TRP A 58 39.15 22.90 -18.46
CA TRP A 58 39.37 22.77 -19.90
C TRP A 58 38.07 23.04 -20.65
N TYR A 59 38.07 24.09 -21.48
CA TYR A 59 37.01 24.31 -22.48
C TYR A 59 37.08 23.22 -23.55
N GLY A 60 35.92 22.73 -23.98
CA GLY A 60 35.82 21.60 -24.92
C GLY A 60 34.55 21.64 -25.76
N GLN A 61 34.37 22.68 -26.59
CA GLN A 61 33.30 22.68 -27.60
C GLN A 61 33.47 21.50 -28.57
N ARG A 62 32.44 20.67 -28.73
CA ARG A 62 32.24 19.88 -29.96
C ARG A 62 30.78 19.90 -30.39
N SER A 63 30.57 20.32 -31.64
CA SER A 63 29.29 20.34 -32.32
C SER A 63 28.85 18.94 -32.74
N TRP A 64 27.55 18.71 -32.80
CA TRP A 64 26.96 17.52 -33.43
C TRP A 64 26.77 17.77 -34.94
N PRO A 65 27.23 16.88 -35.83
CA PRO A 65 26.91 16.95 -37.25
C PRO A 65 25.47 16.46 -37.54
N PRO A 66 24.82 16.93 -38.62
CA PRO A 66 23.42 16.61 -38.92
C PRO A 66 23.23 15.24 -39.60
N ALA A 67 22.00 14.74 -39.55
CA ALA A 67 21.60 13.48 -40.19
C ALA A 67 21.54 13.59 -41.73
N PRO A 68 21.85 12.50 -42.48
CA PRO A 68 21.63 12.44 -43.93
C PRO A 68 20.15 12.21 -44.24
N GLY A 69 19.60 12.96 -45.20
CA GLY A 69 18.25 12.75 -45.72
C GLY A 69 18.25 12.26 -47.18
N LEU A 70 17.19 11.58 -47.60
CA LEU A 70 16.93 11.29 -49.01
C LEU A 70 15.61 11.91 -49.50
N GLN A 71 15.78 12.91 -50.36
CA GLN A 71 15.04 13.24 -51.59
C GLN A 71 13.57 12.75 -51.74
N ARG A 72 12.69 13.73 -51.99
CA ARG A 72 11.47 13.54 -52.80
C ARG A 72 11.75 13.85 -54.28
N PRO A 73 11.02 13.24 -55.23
CA PRO A 73 10.66 13.86 -56.51
C PRO A 73 9.32 14.65 -56.41
N ASP A 74 8.93 15.34 -57.49
CA ASP A 74 8.04 16.51 -57.45
C ASP A 74 6.78 16.41 -58.35
N ARG A 75 5.78 17.27 -58.07
CA ARG A 75 4.65 17.78 -58.93
C ARG A 75 3.95 16.86 -59.96
N THR A 76 2.63 16.96 -60.12
CA THR A 76 2.02 18.12 -60.83
C THR A 76 0.48 18.18 -60.77
N ARG A 77 -0.06 19.41 -60.61
CA ARG A 77 -1.35 19.94 -61.17
C ARG A 77 -2.67 19.21 -60.78
N LYS A 78 -3.87 19.84 -60.83
CA LYS A 78 -4.34 21.13 -61.39
C LYS A 78 -5.60 21.65 -60.62
N LYS A 79 -5.88 22.95 -60.78
CA LYS A 79 -7.16 23.73 -60.70
C LYS A 79 -8.49 22.93 -60.72
N SER A 80 -9.64 23.40 -60.18
CA SER A 80 -10.05 24.68 -59.53
C SER A 80 -11.53 24.64 -59.05
N GLY A 81 -11.95 25.50 -58.11
CA GLY A 81 -13.39 25.81 -57.89
C GLY A 81 -13.77 26.46 -56.55
N LYS A 82 -14.44 27.61 -56.58
CA LYS A 82 -15.12 28.35 -55.47
C LYS A 82 -16.11 29.36 -56.12
N PRO A 83 -17.09 29.93 -55.39
CA PRO A 83 -17.88 29.42 -54.26
C PRO A 83 -19.41 29.67 -54.46
N SER A 84 -20.27 29.31 -53.50
CA SER A 84 -21.61 29.94 -53.34
C SER A 84 -22.10 29.90 -51.89
N ARG A 85 -23.11 30.73 -51.55
CA ARG A 85 -23.67 30.96 -50.19
C ARG A 85 -25.09 30.42 -50.05
N ARG A 86 -25.46 29.90 -48.87
CA ARG A 86 -26.57 30.33 -47.96
C ARG A 86 -27.11 29.19 -47.08
N GLU A 87 -27.56 29.58 -45.88
CA GLU A 87 -28.37 28.81 -44.92
C GLU A 87 -29.87 29.20 -45.05
N PRO A 88 -30.82 28.78 -44.18
CA PRO A 88 -31.00 27.53 -43.39
C PRO A 88 -32.40 26.88 -43.62
N GLY A 89 -32.72 25.73 -42.99
CA GLY A 89 -34.06 25.11 -43.01
C GLY A 89 -34.28 24.00 -41.95
N LYS A 90 -35.55 23.66 -41.62
CA LYS A 90 -35.95 22.75 -40.50
C LYS A 90 -36.88 21.58 -40.92
N CYS A 91 -36.78 20.48 -40.16
CA CYS A 91 -37.85 19.52 -39.73
C CYS A 91 -38.68 18.66 -40.73
N GLY A 92 -39.04 17.45 -40.26
CA GLY A 92 -40.18 16.62 -40.73
C GLY A 92 -39.77 15.22 -41.28
N THR A 93 -40.20 14.00 -40.92
CA THR A 93 -41.15 13.33 -39.97
C THR A 93 -42.20 12.43 -40.68
N PHE A 94 -42.20 11.12 -40.36
CA PHE A 94 -43.30 10.12 -40.47
C PHE A 94 -43.03 9.04 -39.37
N ARG A 95 -43.94 8.26 -38.74
CA ARG A 95 -45.34 7.78 -38.93
C ARG A 95 -45.50 6.54 -39.86
N ALA A 96 -46.27 5.49 -39.53
CA ALA A 96 -47.14 5.21 -38.36
C ALA A 96 -47.26 3.69 -38.03
N GLY A 97 -48.01 3.33 -36.97
CA GLY A 97 -48.45 1.96 -36.60
C GLY A 97 -49.75 1.54 -37.31
N PRO A 98 -50.79 0.91 -36.67
CA PRO A 98 -51.05 0.58 -35.25
C PRO A 98 -51.59 -0.90 -35.11
N PRO A 99 -52.52 -1.32 -34.20
CA PRO A 99 -53.06 -0.81 -32.91
C PRO A 99 -52.82 -1.85 -31.76
N LEU A 100 -53.57 -2.08 -30.65
CA LEU A 100 -54.82 -1.60 -29.97
C LEU A 100 -54.47 -1.47 -28.43
N PHE A 101 -55.32 -1.39 -27.38
CA PHE A 101 -56.76 -1.57 -27.18
C PHE A 101 -57.40 -0.40 -26.36
N ALA A 102 -58.08 -0.60 -25.20
CA ALA A 102 -58.82 0.46 -24.50
C ALA A 102 -58.80 0.43 -22.93
N PRO A 103 -59.12 1.54 -22.21
CA PRO A 103 -58.85 1.73 -20.77
C PRO A 103 -60.08 2.02 -19.85
N SER A 104 -59.82 2.23 -18.54
CA SER A 104 -60.80 2.58 -17.47
C SER A 104 -60.42 3.86 -16.66
N ARG A 105 -61.28 4.29 -15.72
CA ARG A 105 -61.25 5.59 -14.97
C ARG A 105 -61.08 5.37 -13.43
N MET A 106 -61.19 6.31 -12.46
CA MET A 106 -61.72 7.69 -12.42
C MET A 106 -61.30 8.52 -11.16
N ASN A 107 -61.17 9.85 -11.31
CA ASN A 107 -61.30 10.96 -10.32
C ASN A 107 -60.43 11.10 -9.04
N LEU A 108 -60.25 12.38 -8.64
CA LEU A 108 -59.70 12.87 -7.35
C LEU A 108 -60.45 14.19 -6.97
N PRO A 109 -60.77 14.48 -5.68
CA PRO A 109 -61.50 15.69 -5.29
C PRO A 109 -60.64 16.84 -4.70
N ILE A 110 -61.22 18.04 -4.60
CA ILE A 110 -60.67 19.28 -4.04
C ILE A 110 -61.67 19.86 -3.01
N PHE A 111 -61.21 20.54 -1.95
CA PHE A 111 -62.05 21.32 -1.02
C PHE A 111 -61.40 22.65 -0.59
N LEU A 112 -62.18 23.55 0.02
CA LEU A 112 -61.90 25.00 0.15
C LEU A 112 -62.24 25.59 1.53
N LEU A 113 -61.38 26.53 2.01
CA LEU A 113 -61.69 27.67 2.92
C LEU A 113 -62.14 27.33 4.37
N PRO A 114 -62.23 28.30 5.33
CA PRO A 114 -62.11 29.78 5.23
C PRO A 114 -61.10 30.45 6.20
N VAL A 115 -61.25 31.78 6.39
CA VAL A 115 -60.38 32.71 7.14
C VAL A 115 -60.79 32.84 8.63
N ALA A 116 -59.84 33.11 9.53
CA ALA A 116 -60.09 33.54 10.92
C ALA A 116 -59.10 34.65 11.38
N ALA A 117 -59.44 35.36 12.46
CA ALA A 117 -58.93 36.69 12.81
C ALA A 117 -57.51 36.77 13.44
N LEU A 118 -56.94 37.97 13.38
CA LEU A 118 -55.67 38.36 14.01
C LEU A 118 -55.93 38.90 15.44
N LEU A 119 -55.10 38.51 16.41
CA LEU A 119 -55.03 39.14 17.74
C LEU A 119 -53.57 39.40 18.13
N LEU A 120 -53.27 40.64 18.53
CA LEU A 120 -51.93 41.04 18.96
C LEU A 120 -51.79 40.90 20.48
N ALA A 121 -50.80 40.14 20.93
CA ALA A 121 -50.34 40.13 22.31
C ALA A 121 -48.83 40.37 22.31
N ALA A 122 -48.41 41.56 22.76
CA ALA A 122 -46.99 41.90 22.87
C ALA A 122 -46.41 41.30 24.15
N HIS A 123 -45.40 40.45 24.03
CA HIS A 123 -44.57 40.00 25.16
C HIS A 123 -43.10 40.32 24.85
N THR A 124 -42.42 40.91 25.83
CA THR A 124 -41.02 41.35 25.72
C THR A 124 -40.08 40.16 25.67
N LEU A 125 -39.30 40.02 24.59
CA LEU A 125 -38.18 39.09 24.59
C LEU A 125 -37.09 39.60 25.53
N VAL A 126 -36.96 38.98 26.70
CA VAL A 126 -35.70 38.98 27.45
C VAL A 126 -34.73 38.07 26.71
N ALA A 127 -33.60 38.60 26.26
CA ALA A 127 -32.57 37.80 25.63
C ALA A 127 -31.96 36.84 26.67
N GLN A 128 -32.19 35.53 26.49
CA GLN A 128 -31.43 34.53 27.22
C GLN A 128 -29.97 34.52 26.71
N PRO A 129 -28.96 34.35 27.59
CA PRO A 129 -27.60 34.10 27.13
C PRO A 129 -27.56 32.80 26.33
N PRO A 130 -26.62 32.65 25.36
CA PRO A 130 -26.46 31.40 24.64
C PRO A 130 -26.17 30.27 25.62
N ALA A 131 -26.90 29.16 25.49
CA ALA A 131 -26.58 27.95 26.24
C ALA A 131 -25.15 27.49 25.90
N PRO A 132 -24.38 26.95 26.86
CA PRO A 132 -23.09 26.35 26.56
C PRO A 132 -23.28 25.25 25.52
N ALA A 133 -22.35 25.17 24.55
CA ALA A 133 -22.41 24.15 23.51
C ALA A 133 -22.39 22.76 24.15
N SER A 134 -23.45 21.98 23.95
CA SER A 134 -23.57 20.63 24.49
C SER A 134 -22.62 19.67 23.76
N ASP A 135 -21.83 18.92 24.53
CA ASP A 135 -20.84 17.99 24.00
C ASP A 135 -21.44 16.98 23.03
N ILE A 136 -21.06 17.10 21.75
CA ILE A 136 -21.28 16.02 20.77
C ILE A 136 -20.22 14.95 21.05
N ALA A 137 -20.60 13.93 21.81
CA ALA A 137 -19.76 12.75 22.03
C ALA A 137 -19.29 12.18 20.68
N PRO A 138 -17.99 11.90 20.51
CA PRO A 138 -17.34 12.22 19.24
C PRO A 138 -17.46 11.19 18.13
N LEU A 139 -17.33 11.70 16.90
CA LEU A 139 -16.96 10.95 15.70
C LEU A 139 -15.58 10.28 15.91
N THR A 140 -15.40 9.04 15.44
CA THR A 140 -14.05 8.46 15.34
C THR A 140 -13.43 8.81 13.99
N HIS A 141 -12.12 8.99 13.97
CA HIS A 141 -11.33 9.35 12.79
C HIS A 141 -10.33 8.22 12.58
N CYS A 142 -10.54 7.41 11.55
CA CYS A 142 -9.89 6.11 11.29
C CYS A 142 -9.46 5.42 12.58
N LEU A 143 -10.43 4.83 13.26
CA LEU A 143 -10.24 4.08 14.50
C LEU A 143 -9.66 4.88 15.68
N LEU A 144 -9.32 6.16 15.54
CA LEU A 144 -9.03 7.02 16.68
C LEU A 144 -10.34 7.41 17.39
N VAL A 145 -10.39 7.25 18.71
CA VAL A 145 -11.32 7.97 19.59
C VAL A 145 -10.57 9.16 20.17
N PRO A 146 -11.17 10.37 20.25
CA PRO A 146 -10.47 11.54 20.79
C PRO A 146 -9.96 11.32 22.20
N LEU A 147 -8.66 11.52 22.34
CA LEU A 147 -8.01 11.71 23.63
C LEU A 147 -8.45 13.07 24.20
N ASP A 148 -8.79 13.08 25.49
CA ASP A 148 -9.09 14.31 26.23
C ASP A 148 -7.81 15.14 26.41
N PRO A 149 -7.78 16.44 26.05
CA PRO A 149 -6.65 17.32 26.30
C PRO A 149 -6.21 17.35 27.78
N ALA A 150 -7.14 17.27 28.74
CA ALA A 150 -6.77 17.25 30.16
C ALA A 150 -6.11 15.91 30.55
N GLN A 151 -6.67 14.77 30.14
CA GLN A 151 -6.00 13.47 30.25
C GLN A 151 -4.61 13.47 29.60
N ARG A 152 -4.47 14.03 28.40
CA ARG A 152 -3.20 14.13 27.66
C ARG A 152 -2.15 14.98 28.39
N VAL A 153 -2.54 16.14 28.92
CA VAL A 153 -1.69 17.00 29.76
C VAL A 153 -1.32 16.31 31.07
N ALA A 154 -2.23 15.55 31.68
CA ALA A 154 -1.96 14.81 32.91
C ALA A 154 -0.94 13.68 32.69
N HIS A 155 -1.20 12.80 31.71
CA HIS A 155 -0.37 11.63 31.41
C HIS A 155 1.04 11.97 30.95
N ALA A 156 1.22 12.87 29.97
CA ALA A 156 2.53 13.12 29.38
C ALA A 156 3.49 13.78 30.40
N PRO A 157 4.57 13.13 30.87
CA PRO A 157 5.52 13.75 31.81
C PRO A 157 6.38 14.85 31.17
N CYS A 158 6.49 14.91 29.84
CA CYS A 158 7.19 15.97 29.11
C CYS A 158 6.27 16.59 28.04
N ILE A 159 6.27 17.92 27.94
CA ILE A 159 5.47 18.67 26.95
C ILE A 159 6.33 19.82 26.41
N VAL A 160 6.52 19.88 25.08
CA VAL A 160 7.46 20.80 24.41
C VAL A 160 6.92 21.35 23.09
N GLU A 161 7.24 22.60 22.77
CA GLU A 161 7.23 23.09 21.38
C GLU A 161 8.58 22.75 20.75
N ALA A 162 8.57 22.01 19.64
CA ALA A 162 9.80 21.57 18.98
C ALA A 162 9.67 21.49 17.45
N ILE A 163 10.81 21.37 16.76
CA ILE A 163 10.91 21.06 15.33
C ILE A 163 11.68 19.75 15.12
N VAL A 164 11.22 18.90 14.20
CA VAL A 164 11.91 17.70 13.74
C VAL A 164 13.10 18.11 12.87
N THR A 165 14.33 17.80 13.27
CA THR A 165 15.55 18.18 12.54
C THR A 165 16.19 17.05 11.74
N GLY A 166 15.74 15.80 11.92
CA GLY A 166 16.23 14.64 11.17
C GLY A 166 15.53 13.36 11.58
N CYS A 167 15.37 12.44 10.63
CA CYS A 167 14.66 11.17 10.79
C CYS A 167 15.55 10.02 10.26
N GLN A 168 15.61 8.90 10.98
CA GLN A 168 16.40 7.72 10.59
C GLN A 168 15.65 6.42 10.93
N GLY A 169 15.34 5.63 9.90
CA GLY A 169 14.80 4.29 10.08
C GLY A 169 15.84 3.32 10.63
N PHE A 170 15.43 2.45 11.55
CA PHE A 170 16.21 1.31 12.06
C PHE A 170 15.29 0.11 12.33
N ARG A 171 15.87 -1.08 12.46
CA ARG A 171 15.15 -2.32 12.77
C ARG A 171 15.50 -2.75 14.20
N ALA A 172 14.51 -3.07 15.02
CA ALA A 172 14.68 -3.59 16.37
C ALA A 172 14.73 -5.14 16.38
N ALA A 173 15.10 -5.76 17.51
CA ALA A 173 15.23 -7.22 17.61
C ALA A 173 13.89 -7.97 17.57
N ASN A 174 12.76 -7.29 17.80
CA ASN A 174 11.42 -7.81 17.50
C ASN A 174 11.09 -7.84 15.99
N GLY A 175 12.08 -7.62 15.12
CA GLY A 175 11.94 -7.58 13.67
C GLY A 175 11.36 -6.26 13.13
N ARG A 176 10.57 -5.51 13.92
CA ARG A 176 9.86 -4.32 13.42
C ARG A 176 10.80 -3.16 13.10
N ILE A 177 10.38 -2.31 12.17
CA ILE A 177 11.03 -1.06 11.81
C ILE A 177 10.44 0.08 12.63
N TYR A 178 11.33 0.93 13.14
CA TYR A 178 11.00 2.16 13.85
C TYR A 178 11.80 3.32 13.24
N THR A 179 11.32 4.55 13.41
CA THR A 179 12.03 5.76 12.99
C THR A 179 12.48 6.53 14.22
N ARG A 180 13.79 6.76 14.34
CA ARG A 180 14.39 7.68 15.30
C ARG A 180 14.33 9.09 14.73
N HIS A 181 13.82 10.02 15.51
CA HIS A 181 13.72 11.45 15.18
C HIS A 181 14.57 12.26 16.16
N GLN A 182 15.19 13.33 15.66
CA GLN A 182 15.77 14.38 16.49
C GLN A 182 14.79 15.56 16.55
N LEU A 183 14.41 15.96 17.76
CA LEU A 183 13.62 17.15 18.02
C LEU A 183 14.54 18.26 18.56
N ARG A 184 14.45 19.48 18.03
CA ARG A 184 15.04 20.68 18.63
C ARG A 184 13.95 21.45 19.37
N VAL A 185 14.08 21.59 20.68
CA VAL A 185 13.06 22.16 21.58
C VAL A 185 13.20 23.68 21.64
N PHE A 186 12.12 24.41 21.37
CA PHE A 186 12.05 25.87 21.46
C PHE A 186 11.47 26.34 22.78
N GLN A 187 10.36 25.75 23.21
CA GLN A 187 9.65 26.07 24.45
C GLN A 187 9.33 24.78 25.21
N GLN A 188 9.32 24.86 26.53
CA GLN A 188 9.08 23.73 27.41
C GLN A 188 7.95 24.07 28.39
N PHE A 189 6.98 23.17 28.53
CA PHE A 189 5.78 23.38 29.34
C PHE A 189 5.71 22.43 30.54
N LYS A 190 6.35 21.25 30.43
CA LYS A 190 6.41 20.20 31.46
C LYS A 190 7.62 19.30 31.23
N GLY A 191 8.20 18.75 32.30
CA GLY A 191 9.28 17.74 32.24
C GLY A 191 10.70 18.31 32.41
N PRO A 192 11.73 17.70 31.79
CA PRO A 192 13.11 18.19 31.79
C PRO A 192 13.33 19.30 30.75
N ILE A 193 14.37 20.14 30.94
CA ILE A 193 14.68 21.30 30.09
C ILE A 193 15.83 20.96 29.13
N ASP A 194 15.56 20.03 28.20
CA ASP A 194 16.52 19.60 27.19
C ASP A 194 16.35 20.40 25.89
N SER A 195 17.46 20.86 25.29
CA SER A 195 17.43 21.63 24.03
C SER A 195 17.31 20.75 22.78
N VAL A 196 17.64 19.45 22.90
CA VAL A 196 17.49 18.43 21.86
C VAL A 196 16.97 17.14 22.50
N LEU A 197 15.92 16.56 21.94
CA LEU A 197 15.35 15.29 22.37
C LEU A 197 15.44 14.23 21.26
N THR A 198 15.60 12.96 21.66
CA THR A 198 15.42 11.81 20.76
C THR A 198 14.01 11.28 20.93
N LEU A 199 13.27 11.20 19.82
CA LEU A 199 11.90 10.68 19.74
C LEU A 199 11.89 9.41 18.88
N PHE A 200 11.00 8.47 19.18
CA PHE A 200 10.77 7.28 18.36
C PHE A 200 9.31 7.21 17.89
N THR A 201 9.11 6.79 16.64
CA THR A 201 7.80 6.38 16.10
C THR A 201 7.89 4.99 15.48
N GLU A 202 6.76 4.29 15.43
CA GLU A 202 6.62 3.03 14.69
C GLU A 202 6.72 3.25 13.18
N GLY A 203 7.17 2.23 12.45
CA GLY A 203 7.27 2.26 11.00
C GLY A 203 8.50 3.03 10.49
N GLY A 204 8.64 3.06 9.16
CA GLY A 204 9.77 3.69 8.47
C GLY A 204 10.33 2.82 7.36
N THR A 205 11.56 3.09 6.94
CA THR A 205 12.22 2.37 5.83
C THR A 205 13.70 2.15 6.14
N VAL A 206 14.18 0.92 5.90
CA VAL A 206 15.55 0.47 6.13
C VAL A 206 16.01 -0.27 4.87
N GLY A 207 16.73 0.43 4.00
CA GLY A 207 17.08 -0.09 2.68
C GLY A 207 15.83 -0.44 1.86
N LEU A 208 15.69 -1.70 1.47
CA LEU A 208 14.56 -2.23 0.70
C LEU A 208 13.48 -2.90 1.57
N SER A 209 13.49 -2.70 2.89
CA SER A 209 12.38 -3.04 3.78
C SER A 209 11.64 -1.78 4.23
N ARG A 210 10.31 -1.79 4.22
CA ARG A 210 9.46 -0.73 4.76
C ARG A 210 8.35 -1.32 5.63
N GLN A 211 7.97 -0.61 6.69
CA GLN A 211 6.78 -0.91 7.49
C GLN A 211 5.90 0.35 7.53
N GLU A 212 4.66 0.22 7.05
CA GLU A 212 3.59 1.22 7.19
C GLU A 212 2.59 0.75 8.23
N LEU A 213 2.01 1.67 8.99
CA LEU A 213 1.01 1.36 10.01
C LEU A 213 -0.12 2.37 9.92
N THR A 214 -1.37 1.93 9.94
CA THR A 214 -2.51 2.86 10.06
C THR A 214 -2.47 3.54 11.43
N ASN A 215 -3.08 4.72 11.52
CA ASN A 215 -3.39 5.37 12.81
C ASN A 215 -2.12 5.59 13.67
N THR A 216 -1.04 5.99 12.98
CA THR A 216 0.33 6.08 13.51
C THR A 216 0.94 7.43 13.16
N LEU A 217 1.66 8.03 14.10
CA LEU A 217 2.34 9.30 13.87
C LEU A 217 3.53 9.13 12.92
N HIS A 218 3.43 9.76 11.75
CA HIS A 218 4.54 9.99 10.84
C HIS A 218 5.06 11.43 11.05
N LEU A 219 6.38 11.62 10.92
CA LEU A 219 7.06 12.89 11.12
C LEU A 219 8.16 13.06 10.07
N GLU A 220 8.24 14.22 9.44
CA GLU A 220 9.26 14.59 8.46
C GLU A 220 10.13 15.76 8.93
N PRO A 221 11.39 15.88 8.46
CA PRO A 221 12.26 17.00 8.84
C PRO A 221 11.68 18.35 8.42
N GLY A 222 11.62 19.28 9.37
CA GLY A 222 11.04 20.61 9.20
C GLY A 222 9.64 20.78 9.81
N GLU A 223 8.93 19.68 10.11
CA GLU A 223 7.67 19.75 10.83
C GLU A 223 7.87 20.19 12.28
N GLN A 224 6.96 21.02 12.78
CA GLN A 224 7.03 21.58 14.13
C GLN A 224 5.65 21.69 14.76
N GLY A 225 5.63 21.77 16.09
CA GLY A 225 4.40 21.86 16.86
C GLY A 225 4.61 21.56 18.33
N ILE A 226 3.52 21.30 19.04
CA ILE A 226 3.54 20.85 20.44
C ILE A 226 3.49 19.33 20.48
N PHE A 227 4.44 18.72 21.19
CA PHE A 227 4.54 17.29 21.42
C PHE A 227 4.23 16.95 22.88
N PHE A 228 3.37 15.96 23.08
CA PHE A 228 3.07 15.33 24.37
C PHE A 228 3.84 14.02 24.47
N LEU A 229 4.87 14.01 25.32
CA LEU A 229 5.92 13.00 25.33
C LEU A 229 5.90 12.14 26.60
N GLU A 230 6.03 10.84 26.39
CA GLU A 230 6.24 9.82 27.43
C GLU A 230 7.54 9.03 27.15
N PRO A 231 8.16 8.37 28.16
CA PRO A 231 9.35 7.56 27.95
C PRO A 231 9.08 6.44 26.95
N SER A 232 9.98 6.21 25.99
CA SER A 232 9.76 5.18 24.98
C SER A 232 9.82 3.76 25.57
N THR A 233 8.90 2.90 25.13
CA THR A 233 8.85 1.47 25.50
C THR A 233 9.85 0.62 24.70
N LEU A 234 10.80 1.23 23.99
CA LEU A 234 11.80 0.57 23.14
C LEU A 234 13.19 0.52 23.82
N PRO A 235 13.47 -0.44 24.73
CA PRO A 235 14.70 -0.46 25.52
C PRO A 235 15.97 -0.56 24.67
N GLU A 236 15.89 -1.21 23.51
CA GLU A 236 17.00 -1.39 22.56
C GLU A 236 17.39 -0.12 21.82
N ALA A 237 16.48 0.85 21.71
CA ALA A 237 16.71 2.08 20.94
C ALA A 237 17.55 3.12 21.71
N GLY A 238 17.80 2.89 23.01
CA GLY A 238 18.40 3.82 23.95
C GLY A 238 17.38 4.72 24.65
N PRO A 239 17.79 5.52 25.64
CA PRO A 239 16.90 6.45 26.32
C PRO A 239 16.35 7.49 25.33
N GLY A 240 15.03 7.69 25.37
CA GLY A 240 14.32 8.63 24.50
C GLY A 240 12.82 8.59 24.75
N TRP A 241 12.10 9.33 23.92
CA TRP A 241 10.67 9.59 24.07
C TRP A 241 9.85 8.88 22.98
N GLN A 242 8.55 8.73 23.23
CA GLN A 242 7.52 8.48 22.22
C GLN A 242 6.37 9.47 22.43
N VAL A 243 5.49 9.59 21.42
CA VAL A 243 4.34 10.51 21.50
C VAL A 243 3.12 9.79 22.08
N TYR A 244 2.62 10.28 23.23
CA TYR A 244 1.47 9.69 23.92
C TYR A 244 0.20 9.81 23.06
N GLY A 245 -0.50 8.69 22.82
CA GLY A 245 -1.64 8.64 21.89
C GLY A 245 -1.26 8.75 20.41
N SER A 246 0.03 8.56 20.06
CA SER A 246 0.57 8.62 18.70
C SER A 246 0.18 9.91 17.95
N GLN A 247 -0.65 9.86 16.90
CA GLN A 247 -1.09 11.06 16.17
C GLN A 247 -1.80 12.08 17.08
N GLN A 248 -2.44 11.62 18.17
CA GLN A 248 -3.17 12.49 19.10
C GLN A 248 -2.26 13.24 20.08
N GLY A 249 -0.97 12.91 20.17
CA GLY A 249 0.00 13.64 21.01
C GLY A 249 0.84 14.67 20.25
N PHE A 250 0.53 14.95 18.98
CA PHE A 250 1.21 15.99 18.19
C PHE A 250 0.20 17.00 17.64
N ILE A 251 0.38 18.27 18.02
CA ILE A 251 -0.36 19.41 17.46
C ILE A 251 0.56 20.09 16.46
N ARG A 252 0.41 19.75 15.18
CA ARG A 252 1.25 20.24 14.06
C ARG A 252 0.91 21.70 13.73
N TYR A 253 1.92 22.54 13.57
CA TYR A 253 1.73 23.95 13.18
C TYR A 253 1.65 24.12 11.66
N GLU A 254 0.66 24.89 11.20
CA GLU A 254 0.54 25.37 9.82
C GLU A 254 1.00 26.83 9.75
N LEU A 255 2.33 27.01 9.78
CA LEU A 255 2.97 28.33 9.82
C LEU A 255 2.52 29.34 8.74
N PRO A 256 2.16 28.99 7.49
CA PRO A 256 1.68 29.97 6.52
C PRO A 256 0.32 30.58 6.88
N GLN A 257 -0.47 29.90 7.72
CA GLN A 257 -1.77 30.33 8.21
C GLN A 257 -1.72 30.82 9.67
N LEU A 258 -0.65 30.50 10.41
CA LEU A 258 -0.55 30.66 11.88
C LEU A 258 -1.63 29.89 12.65
N THR A 259 -2.07 28.76 12.10
CA THR A 259 -3.00 27.81 12.72
C THR A 259 -2.26 26.54 13.17
N ALA A 260 -2.96 25.62 13.84
CA ALA A 260 -2.45 24.28 14.14
C ALA A 260 -3.53 23.21 14.12
N THR A 261 -3.13 21.94 14.06
CA THR A 261 -4.04 20.79 13.99
C THR A 261 -3.55 19.54 14.72
N GLU A 262 -4.50 18.85 15.32
CA GLU A 262 -4.46 17.44 15.73
C GLU A 262 -5.65 16.69 15.06
N PRO A 263 -5.74 15.35 15.10
CA PRO A 263 -6.78 14.59 14.38
C PRO A 263 -8.25 14.97 14.67
N PHE A 264 -8.53 15.71 15.74
CA PHE A 264 -9.89 16.09 16.17
C PHE A 264 -10.10 17.58 16.42
N ARG A 265 -9.06 18.42 16.37
CA ARG A 265 -9.16 19.84 16.72
C ARG A 265 -8.32 20.68 15.77
N HIS A 266 -8.93 21.74 15.26
CA HIS A 266 -8.26 22.82 14.55
C HIS A 266 -8.11 24.01 15.50
N TYR A 267 -6.96 24.67 15.46
CA TYR A 267 -6.63 25.83 16.26
C TYR A 267 -6.42 27.03 15.33
N GLU A 268 -7.41 27.92 15.26
CA GLU A 268 -7.46 29.07 14.34
C GLU A 268 -6.33 30.09 14.55
N GLN A 269 -5.61 30.06 15.68
CA GLN A 269 -4.53 30.99 16.01
C GLN A 269 -3.44 30.33 16.87
N LEU A 270 -2.18 30.73 16.64
CA LEU A 270 -1.01 30.39 17.46
C LEU A 270 -0.66 31.56 18.40
N ASP A 271 -1.50 31.82 19.38
CA ASP A 271 -1.43 32.94 20.33
C ASP A 271 -1.18 32.48 21.79
N ALA A 272 -1.29 33.40 22.76
CA ALA A 272 -1.14 33.08 24.18
C ALA A 272 -2.27 32.20 24.73
N GLN A 273 -3.52 32.39 24.27
CA GLN A 273 -4.66 31.58 24.66
C GLN A 273 -4.54 30.13 24.16
N PHE A 274 -4.03 29.92 22.93
CA PHE A 274 -3.68 28.60 22.39
C PHE A 274 -2.73 27.84 23.34
N TYR A 275 -1.59 28.44 23.72
CA TYR A 275 -0.64 27.77 24.61
C TYR A 275 -1.24 27.43 25.98
N GLN A 276 -2.02 28.35 26.58
CA GLN A 276 -2.71 28.11 27.85
C GLN A 276 -3.74 26.98 27.75
N THR A 277 -4.50 26.93 26.65
CA THR A 277 -5.54 25.90 26.40
C THR A 277 -4.92 24.52 26.19
N VAL A 278 -3.81 24.45 25.45
CA VAL A 278 -3.18 23.20 25.01
C VAL A 278 -2.30 22.59 26.10
N ALA A 279 -1.43 23.38 26.74
CA ALA A 279 -0.41 22.88 27.66
C ALA A 279 -0.76 23.09 29.14
N GLN A 280 -1.74 23.94 29.45
CA GLN A 280 -2.18 24.30 30.81
C GLN A 280 -1.05 24.82 31.73
N ALA A 281 0.05 25.27 31.15
CA ALA A 281 1.25 25.73 31.84
C ALA A 281 1.87 26.93 31.11
N GLN A 282 2.63 27.76 31.84
CA GLN A 282 3.40 28.85 31.24
C GLN A 282 4.67 28.28 30.57
N PRO A 283 4.98 28.62 29.30
CA PRO A 283 6.18 28.15 28.63
C PRO A 283 7.45 28.73 29.26
N LEU A 284 8.43 27.87 29.51
CA LEU A 284 9.83 28.26 29.66
C LEU A 284 10.49 28.27 28.27
N ALA A 285 11.09 29.39 27.89
CA ALA A 285 11.83 29.50 26.63
C ALA A 285 13.19 28.77 26.74
N VAL A 286 13.45 27.84 25.80
CA VAL A 286 14.71 27.07 25.72
C VAL A 286 15.63 27.66 24.65
N GLN A 287 15.10 27.93 23.45
CA GLN A 287 15.80 28.67 22.39
C GLN A 287 14.78 29.27 21.39
N PRO A 288 15.14 30.30 20.61
CA PRO A 288 14.19 30.96 19.70
C PRO A 288 13.64 30.03 18.62
N ASN A 289 12.35 30.16 18.30
CA ASN A 289 11.72 29.57 17.10
C ASN A 289 11.74 30.60 15.94
N PRO A 290 12.75 30.60 15.05
CA PRO A 290 12.84 31.59 13.98
C PRO A 290 11.77 31.42 12.90
N ALA A 291 11.24 30.21 12.70
CA ALA A 291 10.24 29.93 11.68
C ALA A 291 8.87 30.51 12.06
N LEU A 292 8.45 30.29 13.32
CA LEU A 292 7.24 30.90 13.88
C LEU A 292 7.37 32.43 14.02
N ALA A 293 8.55 32.93 14.41
CA ALA A 293 8.80 34.37 14.43
C ALA A 293 8.68 34.99 13.02
N ALA A 294 9.28 34.38 12.00
CA ALA A 294 9.16 34.82 10.61
C ALA A 294 7.74 34.67 10.03
N ALA A 295 6.94 33.71 10.53
CA ALA A 295 5.52 33.61 10.19
C ALA A 295 4.71 34.76 10.81
N ARG A 296 4.87 35.02 12.12
CA ARG A 296 4.22 36.14 12.82
C ARG A 296 4.59 37.50 12.20
N LEU A 297 5.87 37.70 11.84
CA LEU A 297 6.33 38.92 11.15
C LEU A 297 5.70 39.09 9.76
N ARG A 298 5.50 38.01 8.98
CA ARG A 298 4.83 38.08 7.67
C ARG A 298 3.34 38.39 7.79
N ALA A 299 2.66 37.82 8.79
CA ALA A 299 1.24 38.12 9.04
C ALA A 299 1.02 39.56 9.59
N ALA A 300 2.01 40.13 10.27
CA ALA A 300 1.97 41.51 10.77
C ALA A 300 2.34 42.58 9.73
N GLN A 301 2.88 42.19 8.56
CA GLN A 301 3.12 43.12 7.47
C GLN A 301 1.80 43.45 6.75
N PRO A 302 1.53 44.74 6.41
CA PRO A 302 0.40 45.07 5.56
C PRO A 302 0.56 44.36 4.21
N PRO A 303 -0.53 43.90 3.57
CA PRO A 303 -0.44 43.19 2.30
C PRO A 303 0.28 44.08 1.27
N ALA A 304 1.46 43.62 0.84
CA ALA A 304 2.25 44.35 -0.14
C ALA A 304 1.40 44.59 -1.40
N VAL A 305 1.49 45.80 -1.98
CA VAL A 305 0.72 46.19 -3.17
C VAL A 305 1.28 45.46 -4.40
N ALA A 306 0.97 44.17 -4.49
CA ALA A 306 1.41 43.28 -5.54
C ALA A 306 0.76 43.71 -6.85
N ARG A 307 1.58 44.27 -7.76
CA ARG A 307 1.18 44.53 -9.15
C ARG A 307 1.04 43.24 -9.98
N ALA A 308 1.30 42.08 -9.39
CA ALA A 308 1.00 40.78 -9.97
C ALA A 308 -0.51 40.49 -9.82
N GLN A 309 -1.15 40.03 -10.89
CA GLN A 309 -2.51 39.52 -10.82
C GLN A 309 -2.53 38.28 -9.92
N ALA A 310 -3.55 38.15 -9.08
CA ALA A 310 -3.80 36.91 -8.34
C ALA A 310 -4.07 35.76 -9.33
N PRO A 311 -3.60 34.53 -9.06
CA PRO A 311 -3.92 33.39 -9.90
C PRO A 311 -5.44 33.15 -9.92
N VAL A 312 -5.99 32.74 -11.07
CA VAL A 312 -7.41 32.39 -11.21
C VAL A 312 -7.52 30.99 -11.79
N ILE A 313 -8.21 30.09 -11.09
CA ILE A 313 -8.50 28.73 -11.58
C ILE A 313 -9.89 28.73 -12.21
N THR A 314 -9.96 28.66 -13.54
CA THR A 314 -11.23 28.74 -14.29
C THR A 314 -11.85 27.37 -14.56
N ALA A 315 -11.06 26.30 -14.62
CA ALA A 315 -11.56 24.94 -14.79
C ALA A 315 -10.62 23.87 -14.21
N LEU A 316 -11.22 22.76 -13.77
CA LEU A 316 -10.54 21.52 -13.38
C LEU A 316 -11.06 20.37 -14.26
N ALA A 317 -10.17 19.51 -14.75
CA ALA A 317 -10.57 18.36 -15.57
C ALA A 317 -9.59 17.16 -15.45
N PRO A 318 -10.07 15.92 -15.24
CA PRO A 318 -11.44 15.55 -14.86
C PRO A 318 -11.77 15.97 -13.42
N LEU A 319 -13.06 16.11 -13.09
CA LEU A 319 -13.52 16.42 -11.73
C LEU A 319 -13.62 15.20 -10.82
N SER A 320 -13.74 13.99 -11.38
CA SER A 320 -13.81 12.74 -10.63
C SER A 320 -12.67 11.83 -11.10
N LEU A 321 -11.78 11.46 -10.17
CA LEU A 321 -10.51 10.79 -10.49
C LEU A 321 -9.90 10.08 -9.26
N PRO A 322 -9.11 9.02 -9.46
CA PRO A 322 -8.41 8.35 -8.37
C PRO A 322 -7.04 8.98 -8.07
N ALA A 323 -6.58 8.83 -6.84
CA ALA A 323 -5.26 9.22 -6.36
C ALA A 323 -4.28 8.03 -6.36
N GLY A 324 -2.98 8.30 -6.50
CA GLY A 324 -1.92 7.29 -6.46
C GLY A 324 -1.74 6.46 -7.73
N THR A 325 -2.71 6.50 -8.64
CA THR A 325 -2.72 5.77 -9.94
C THR A 325 -1.80 6.38 -11.01
N GLY A 326 -1.23 7.56 -10.74
CA GLY A 326 -0.56 8.38 -11.75
C GLY A 326 -1.52 9.19 -12.65
N THR A 327 -2.84 9.14 -12.40
CA THR A 327 -3.85 9.96 -13.11
C THR A 327 -3.55 11.45 -12.94
N VAL A 328 -3.68 12.20 -14.04
CA VAL A 328 -3.32 13.63 -14.12
C VAL A 328 -4.57 14.50 -14.08
N LEU A 329 -4.58 15.46 -13.16
CA LEU A 329 -5.50 16.59 -13.15
C LEU A 329 -4.96 17.70 -14.06
N THR A 330 -5.81 18.23 -14.94
CA THR A 330 -5.59 19.52 -15.61
C THR A 330 -6.24 20.61 -14.77
N LEU A 331 -5.45 21.62 -14.41
CA LEU A 331 -5.94 22.92 -13.96
C LEU A 331 -5.78 23.92 -15.11
N THR A 332 -6.83 24.66 -15.41
CA THR A 332 -6.83 25.74 -16.42
C THR A 332 -7.16 27.06 -15.75
N GLY A 333 -6.55 28.15 -16.21
CA GLY A 333 -6.66 29.44 -15.56
C GLY A 333 -5.80 30.54 -16.18
N SER A 334 -5.30 31.45 -15.34
CA SER A 334 -4.37 32.53 -15.68
C SER A 334 -3.61 33.01 -14.45
N GLY A 335 -2.43 33.59 -14.62
CA GLY A 335 -1.64 34.13 -13.51
C GLY A 335 -0.92 33.07 -12.68
N PHE A 336 -0.79 31.84 -13.16
CA PHE A 336 -0.01 30.79 -12.48
C PHE A 336 1.51 31.01 -12.59
N GLY A 337 1.97 31.93 -13.45
CA GLY A 337 3.37 32.15 -13.79
C GLY A 337 3.85 31.25 -14.93
N ALA A 338 4.69 31.80 -15.81
CA ALA A 338 5.21 31.10 -17.00
C ALA A 338 6.06 29.85 -16.68
N SER A 339 6.56 29.72 -15.45
CA SER A 339 7.15 28.51 -14.89
C SER A 339 6.79 28.40 -13.40
N ARG A 340 6.91 27.19 -12.83
CA ARG A 340 6.48 26.91 -11.45
C ARG A 340 7.24 27.71 -10.40
N GLY A 341 8.57 27.75 -10.49
CA GLY A 341 9.43 28.27 -9.43
C GLY A 341 9.13 27.61 -8.08
N ALA A 342 8.93 28.40 -7.03
CA ALA A 342 8.47 27.95 -5.71
C ALA A 342 6.94 27.74 -5.61
N GLY A 343 6.23 27.74 -6.74
CA GLY A 343 4.79 27.47 -6.80
C GLY A 343 4.45 25.99 -6.57
N MET A 344 3.21 25.74 -6.16
CA MET A 344 2.73 24.41 -5.79
C MET A 344 1.23 24.24 -6.02
N VAL A 345 0.80 22.98 -6.19
CA VAL A 345 -0.61 22.56 -6.13
C VAL A 345 -0.82 21.74 -4.86
N GLU A 346 -1.93 22.01 -4.17
CA GLU A 346 -2.28 21.36 -2.92
C GLU A 346 -3.75 20.90 -2.95
N PHE A 347 -4.00 19.70 -2.47
CA PHE A 347 -5.32 19.09 -2.35
C PHE A 347 -5.78 19.19 -0.89
N ARG A 348 -7.05 18.91 -0.59
CA ARG A 348 -7.46 18.65 0.80
C ARG A 348 -6.78 17.38 1.29
N ASN A 349 -6.36 17.34 2.56
CA ASN A 349 -5.80 16.14 3.17
C ASN A 349 -6.91 15.10 3.41
N ALA A 350 -6.79 13.87 2.90
CA ALA A 350 -7.79 12.84 3.19
C ALA A 350 -7.66 12.22 4.60
N ASP A 351 -6.50 12.36 5.25
CA ASP A 351 -6.22 11.92 6.64
C ASP A 351 -6.68 12.95 7.70
N ASP A 352 -7.56 13.90 7.37
CA ASP A 352 -8.20 14.79 8.35
C ASP A 352 -9.59 15.31 7.93
N GLY A 353 -10.24 14.63 6.98
CA GLY A 353 -11.51 15.08 6.42
C GLY A 353 -11.40 16.33 5.53
N GLY A 354 -10.17 16.81 5.28
CA GLY A 354 -9.90 18.04 4.56
C GLY A 354 -9.83 19.27 5.47
N ALA A 355 -9.58 19.11 6.77
CA ALA A 355 -9.21 20.22 7.65
C ALA A 355 -7.95 20.93 7.15
N THR A 356 -6.89 20.19 6.79
CA THR A 356 -5.65 20.76 6.23
C THR A 356 -5.51 20.53 4.71
N TYR A 357 -4.36 20.89 4.17
CA TYR A 357 -3.99 20.72 2.77
C TYR A 357 -2.75 19.83 2.66
N THR A 358 -2.70 19.04 1.59
CA THR A 358 -1.58 18.15 1.29
C THR A 358 -0.99 18.47 -0.09
N ARG A 359 0.34 18.61 -0.14
CA ARG A 359 1.06 19.26 -1.26
C ARG A 359 1.59 18.23 -2.26
N ALA A 360 1.32 18.42 -3.55
CA ALA A 360 1.90 17.59 -4.61
C ALA A 360 3.44 17.70 -4.65
N SER A 361 4.12 16.56 -4.77
CA SER A 361 5.59 16.47 -4.77
C SER A 361 6.18 16.87 -6.11
N GLU A 362 7.49 17.15 -6.12
CA GLU A 362 8.25 17.54 -7.32
C GLU A 362 8.01 16.60 -8.52
N ALA A 363 7.98 15.28 -8.28
CA ALA A 363 7.75 14.25 -9.30
C ALA A 363 6.28 14.13 -9.78
N ASP A 364 5.33 14.80 -9.12
CA ASP A 364 3.92 14.75 -9.48
C ASP A 364 3.56 15.81 -10.54
N TYR A 365 4.35 16.87 -10.71
CA TYR A 365 4.13 17.90 -11.75
C TYR A 365 4.53 17.38 -13.14
N VAL A 366 3.58 17.36 -14.07
CA VAL A 366 3.79 16.94 -15.47
C VAL A 366 4.11 18.15 -16.37
N SER A 367 3.49 19.30 -16.11
CA SER A 367 3.84 20.58 -16.76
C SER A 367 3.27 21.77 -16.00
N TRP A 368 3.93 22.92 -16.06
CA TRP A 368 3.43 24.20 -15.53
C TRP A 368 3.58 25.30 -16.57
N SER A 369 2.57 26.16 -16.67
CA SER A 369 2.52 27.36 -17.51
C SER A 369 1.48 28.33 -16.94
N ASP A 370 1.52 29.61 -17.34
CA ASP A 370 0.68 30.64 -16.72
C ASP A 370 -0.84 30.36 -16.75
N THR A 371 -1.29 29.66 -17.79
CA THR A 371 -2.71 29.36 -18.01
C THR A 371 -3.07 27.88 -17.81
N ARG A 372 -2.09 26.99 -17.60
CA ARG A 372 -2.33 25.55 -17.45
C ARG A 372 -1.29 24.85 -16.58
N ILE A 373 -1.76 24.06 -15.63
CA ILE A 373 -0.95 23.13 -14.84
C ILE A 373 -1.46 21.70 -15.10
N LEU A 374 -0.52 20.76 -15.25
CA LEU A 374 -0.78 19.32 -15.27
C LEU A 374 -0.06 18.70 -14.07
N VAL A 375 -0.81 18.05 -13.18
CA VAL A 375 -0.27 17.45 -11.95
C VAL A 375 -0.92 16.09 -11.69
N ARG A 376 -0.15 15.10 -11.25
CA ARG A 376 -0.66 13.80 -10.80
C ARG A 376 -1.31 13.95 -9.43
N VAL A 377 -2.39 13.23 -9.18
CA VAL A 377 -3.03 13.23 -7.85
C VAL A 377 -2.33 12.21 -6.94
N PRO A 378 -1.67 12.62 -5.84
CA PRO A 378 -0.87 11.72 -5.01
C PRO A 378 -1.71 10.98 -3.96
N SER A 379 -1.38 9.70 -3.73
CA SER A 379 -1.76 8.96 -2.51
C SER A 379 -0.71 9.03 -1.40
N LEU A 380 0.49 9.51 -1.74
CA LEU A 380 1.63 9.75 -0.84
C LEU A 380 2.24 11.08 -1.24
N SER A 381 1.77 12.18 -0.67
CA SER A 381 2.16 13.54 -1.07
C SER A 381 3.56 13.97 -0.55
N ALA A 382 3.91 15.25 -0.72
CA ALA A 382 5.07 15.87 -0.08
C ALA A 382 4.89 16.11 1.45
N THR A 383 3.71 15.84 2.01
CA THR A 383 3.43 15.75 3.45
C THR A 383 3.04 14.32 3.87
N ARG A 384 3.37 13.31 3.03
CA ARG A 384 3.01 11.88 3.14
C ARG A 384 1.52 11.53 3.03
N ASN A 385 0.59 12.46 3.23
CA ASN A 385 -0.85 12.14 3.16
C ASN A 385 -1.37 11.83 1.74
N PRO A 386 -2.53 11.16 1.59
CA PRO A 386 -3.27 11.08 0.34
C PRO A 386 -4.08 12.36 0.07
N ALA A 387 -4.19 12.72 -1.20
CA ALA A 387 -5.10 13.78 -1.65
C ALA A 387 -6.58 13.32 -1.53
N GLY A 388 -7.41 14.16 -0.91
CA GLY A 388 -8.84 13.92 -0.70
C GLY A 388 -9.76 14.83 -1.53
N THR A 389 -11.06 14.52 -1.51
CA THR A 389 -12.13 15.31 -2.15
C THR A 389 -12.18 16.74 -1.61
N GLY A 390 -12.24 17.74 -2.49
CA GLY A 390 -12.33 19.14 -2.09
C GLY A 390 -11.82 20.13 -3.13
N PRO A 391 -11.86 21.45 -2.85
CA PRO A 391 -11.26 22.45 -3.70
C PRO A 391 -9.73 22.29 -3.72
N VAL A 392 -9.14 22.55 -4.88
CA VAL A 392 -7.69 22.46 -5.12
C VAL A 392 -7.09 23.85 -5.00
N ARG A 393 -5.99 23.98 -4.25
CA ARG A 393 -5.24 25.22 -4.07
C ARG A 393 -4.08 25.30 -5.05
N VAL A 394 -3.92 26.44 -5.72
CA VAL A 394 -2.72 26.79 -6.48
C VAL A 394 -2.06 27.96 -5.75
N THR A 395 -0.80 27.78 -5.34
CA THR A 395 0.03 28.85 -4.79
C THR A 395 1.15 29.14 -5.79
N THR A 396 1.29 30.40 -6.20
CA THR A 396 2.30 30.85 -7.18
C THR A 396 3.69 30.98 -6.54
N ALA A 397 4.74 31.10 -7.37
CA ALA A 397 6.08 31.43 -6.88
C ALA A 397 6.09 32.74 -6.04
N GLY A 398 5.27 33.72 -6.42
CA GLY A 398 5.08 34.97 -5.68
C GLY A 398 4.22 34.86 -4.41
N GLN A 399 3.89 33.64 -3.96
CA GLN A 399 3.10 33.33 -2.76
C GLN A 399 1.65 33.84 -2.77
N LEU A 400 1.15 34.32 -3.92
CA LEU A 400 -0.29 34.53 -4.14
C LEU A 400 -0.96 33.17 -4.36
N ALA A 401 -2.04 32.91 -3.64
CA ALA A 401 -2.79 31.64 -3.68
C ALA A 401 -4.24 31.84 -4.16
N ALA A 402 -4.79 30.81 -4.81
CA ALA A 402 -6.21 30.73 -5.15
C ALA A 402 -6.76 29.31 -4.98
N LEU A 403 -8.07 29.22 -4.75
CA LEU A 403 -8.81 27.96 -4.64
C LEU A 403 -9.70 27.77 -5.88
N SER A 404 -9.90 26.52 -6.29
CA SER A 404 -10.86 26.20 -7.35
C SER A 404 -12.30 26.40 -6.85
N ALA A 405 -13.14 27.06 -7.67
CA ALA A 405 -14.56 27.26 -7.37
C ALA A 405 -15.38 25.95 -7.34
N VAL A 406 -14.85 24.88 -7.94
CA VAL A 406 -15.44 23.53 -7.98
C VAL A 406 -14.44 22.56 -7.35
N PRO A 407 -14.87 21.62 -6.48
CA PRO A 407 -14.00 20.59 -5.92
C PRO A 407 -13.68 19.47 -6.91
N VAL A 408 -12.61 18.72 -6.66
CA VAL A 408 -12.42 17.37 -7.21
C VAL A 408 -13.04 16.33 -6.26
N THR A 409 -13.56 15.24 -6.80
CA THR A 409 -13.93 14.03 -6.06
C THR A 409 -12.86 12.98 -6.24
N ILE A 410 -12.23 12.57 -5.14
CA ILE A 410 -11.27 11.47 -5.15
C ILE A 410 -12.04 10.17 -4.90
N VAL A 411 -12.19 9.36 -5.95
CA VAL A 411 -13.05 8.16 -5.88
C VAL A 411 -12.37 6.98 -5.18
N PHE A 412 -11.06 6.83 -5.34
CA PHE A 412 -10.24 5.94 -4.53
C PHE A 412 -8.80 6.44 -4.51
N ALA A 413 -8.02 6.03 -3.51
CA ALA A 413 -6.60 6.33 -3.38
C ALA A 413 -5.86 5.01 -3.21
N ALA A 414 -4.95 4.66 -4.13
CA ALA A 414 -4.15 3.44 -4.05
C ALA A 414 -2.77 3.75 -3.47
N THR A 415 -2.34 3.05 -2.42
CA THR A 415 -1.07 3.35 -1.71
C THR A 415 0.13 3.31 -2.66
N ASN A 416 1.12 4.16 -2.40
CA ASN A 416 2.41 4.16 -3.09
C ASN A 416 3.51 4.19 -2.03
N VAL A 417 4.65 3.56 -2.32
CA VAL A 417 5.84 3.55 -1.43
C VAL A 417 6.90 4.45 -2.03
N LEU A 418 7.65 5.19 -1.20
CA LEU A 418 8.83 5.93 -1.62
C LEU A 418 10.09 5.15 -1.24
N ASP A 419 10.98 4.91 -2.19
CA ASP A 419 12.34 4.48 -1.91
C ASP A 419 13.17 5.67 -1.39
N THR A 420 13.78 5.51 -0.22
CA THR A 420 14.63 6.52 0.42
C THR A 420 15.98 6.71 -0.25
N ASN A 421 16.43 5.79 -1.11
CA ASN A 421 17.71 5.88 -1.81
C ASN A 421 17.60 6.62 -3.16
N SER A 422 16.69 6.19 -4.04
CA SER A 422 16.49 6.80 -5.37
C SER A 422 15.45 7.92 -5.42
N GLY A 423 14.61 8.07 -4.38
CA GLY A 423 13.46 8.98 -4.39
C GLY A 423 12.34 8.56 -5.33
N GLN A 424 12.40 7.36 -5.93
CA GLN A 424 11.36 6.84 -6.81
C GLN A 424 10.12 6.38 -6.02
N ARG A 425 8.96 6.51 -6.66
CA ARG A 425 7.68 5.98 -6.16
C ARG A 425 7.43 4.57 -6.72
N ALA A 426 7.36 3.57 -5.86
CA ALA A 426 6.89 2.22 -6.19
C ALA A 426 5.38 2.08 -5.97
N VAL A 427 4.77 1.16 -6.72
CA VAL A 427 3.34 0.82 -6.68
C VAL A 427 3.16 -0.59 -6.09
N PRO A 428 3.06 -0.76 -4.76
CA PRO A 428 3.05 -2.09 -4.14
C PRO A 428 1.81 -2.89 -4.54
N GLY A 429 2.03 -4.19 -4.78
CA GLY A 429 0.99 -5.19 -4.99
C GLY A 429 1.23 -6.43 -4.15
N HIS A 430 0.18 -7.22 -3.96
CA HIS A 430 0.24 -8.49 -3.25
C HIS A 430 0.93 -9.57 -4.11
N ARG A 431 1.33 -10.65 -3.45
CA ARG A 431 1.97 -11.81 -4.06
C ARG A 431 1.34 -13.12 -3.55
N ASP A 432 1.71 -14.20 -4.20
CA ASP A 432 1.49 -15.60 -3.82
C ASP A 432 2.45 -15.93 -2.66
N GLN A 433 2.14 -15.39 -1.48
CA GLN A 433 2.92 -15.53 -0.25
C GLN A 433 2.72 -16.91 0.39
N ASN A 434 1.50 -17.46 0.30
CA ASN A 434 1.14 -18.74 0.91
C ASN A 434 1.38 -19.97 0.01
N SER A 435 1.81 -19.78 -1.25
CA SER A 435 1.91 -20.82 -2.29
C SER A 435 0.57 -21.50 -2.66
N ASP A 436 -0.55 -20.93 -2.21
CA ASP A 436 -1.95 -21.29 -2.46
C ASP A 436 -2.63 -20.15 -3.25
N GLY A 437 -1.84 -19.44 -4.06
CA GLY A 437 -2.27 -18.38 -4.96
C GLY A 437 -2.43 -17.01 -4.30
N GLY A 438 -2.08 -16.81 -3.03
CA GLY A 438 -2.48 -15.61 -2.28
C GLY A 438 -1.80 -15.40 -0.93
N MET A 439 -2.57 -14.99 0.08
CA MET A 439 -2.10 -14.77 1.45
C MET A 439 -3.04 -15.41 2.46
N THR A 440 -2.49 -15.99 3.53
CA THR A 440 -3.26 -16.67 4.59
C THR A 440 -3.18 -15.87 5.88
N PHE A 441 -4.32 -15.38 6.36
CA PHE A 441 -4.41 -14.75 7.69
C PHE A 441 -4.58 -15.78 8.80
N ARG A 442 -4.16 -15.45 10.01
CA ARG A 442 -4.25 -16.32 11.19
C ARG A 442 -4.68 -15.52 12.41
N PHE A 443 -5.68 -16.03 13.14
CA PHE A 443 -6.05 -15.47 14.43
C PHE A 443 -4.98 -15.81 15.48
N ASP A 444 -4.70 -14.85 16.36
CA ASP A 444 -4.06 -15.12 17.64
C ASP A 444 -5.02 -15.91 18.56
N ALA A 445 -4.48 -16.68 19.50
CA ALA A 445 -5.28 -17.55 20.37
C ALA A 445 -6.38 -16.81 21.16
N GLY A 446 -6.09 -15.60 21.67
CA GLY A 446 -7.06 -14.75 22.37
C GLY A 446 -8.18 -14.23 21.46
N PHE A 447 -7.85 -13.85 20.22
CA PHE A 447 -8.84 -13.42 19.24
C PHE A 447 -9.74 -14.57 18.78
N ALA A 448 -9.14 -15.76 18.54
CA ALA A 448 -9.88 -16.97 18.18
C ALA A 448 -10.84 -17.44 19.30
N ALA A 449 -10.52 -17.15 20.57
CA ALA A 449 -11.39 -17.44 21.71
C ALA A 449 -12.64 -16.53 21.79
N ASN A 450 -12.69 -15.43 21.03
CA ASN A 450 -13.89 -14.61 20.84
C ASN A 450 -14.60 -15.00 19.52
N PRO A 451 -15.57 -15.93 19.54
CA PRO A 451 -16.21 -16.41 18.31
C PRO A 451 -17.02 -15.32 17.59
N ALA A 452 -17.45 -14.27 18.29
CA ALA A 452 -18.16 -13.15 17.69
C ALA A 452 -17.20 -12.28 16.86
N ALA A 453 -16.04 -11.93 17.42
CA ALA A 453 -14.99 -11.19 16.70
C ALA A 453 -14.42 -11.99 15.51
N ALA A 454 -14.14 -13.29 15.72
CA ALA A 454 -13.70 -14.21 14.68
C ALA A 454 -14.70 -14.26 13.51
N ALA A 455 -15.99 -14.44 13.81
CA ALA A 455 -17.04 -14.44 12.79
C ALA A 455 -17.24 -13.07 12.11
N ALA A 456 -17.02 -11.96 12.82
CA ALA A 456 -17.10 -10.61 12.26
C ALA A 456 -15.99 -10.34 11.25
N TRP A 457 -14.75 -10.63 11.64
CA TRP A 457 -13.58 -10.46 10.79
C TRP A 457 -13.61 -11.39 9.57
N GLN A 458 -14.10 -12.63 9.72
CA GLN A 458 -14.36 -13.55 8.60
C GLN A 458 -15.34 -12.97 7.56
N ARG A 459 -16.39 -12.26 7.98
CA ARG A 459 -17.34 -11.60 7.05
C ARG A 459 -16.70 -10.41 6.34
N ALA A 460 -15.84 -9.64 7.01
CA ALA A 460 -15.08 -8.56 6.41
C ALA A 460 -14.07 -9.07 5.35
N LEU A 461 -13.31 -10.14 5.65
CA LEU A 461 -12.41 -10.78 4.69
C LEU A 461 -13.16 -11.37 3.49
N ALA A 462 -14.30 -12.04 3.72
CA ALA A 462 -15.14 -12.57 2.65
C ALA A 462 -15.68 -11.44 1.75
N THR A 463 -16.11 -10.32 2.33
CA THR A 463 -16.59 -9.13 1.61
C THR A 463 -15.54 -8.61 0.63
N TRP A 464 -14.29 -8.44 1.08
CA TRP A 464 -13.19 -8.03 0.22
C TRP A 464 -12.83 -9.08 -0.85
N ARG A 465 -12.62 -10.35 -0.46
CA ARG A 465 -12.31 -11.46 -1.39
C ARG A 465 -13.31 -11.53 -2.53
N CYS A 466 -14.60 -11.58 -2.20
CA CYS A 466 -15.65 -11.79 -3.17
C CYS A 466 -15.80 -10.57 -4.11
N GLN A 467 -15.87 -9.34 -3.60
CA GLN A 467 -16.17 -8.19 -4.47
C GLN A 467 -14.98 -7.78 -5.35
N THR A 468 -13.76 -7.84 -4.83
CA THR A 468 -12.54 -7.39 -5.53
C THR A 468 -11.81 -8.50 -6.28
N GLY A 469 -11.85 -9.73 -5.78
CA GLY A 469 -11.03 -10.84 -6.29
C GLY A 469 -9.67 -11.02 -5.59
N ILE A 470 -9.41 -10.36 -4.47
CA ILE A 470 -8.18 -10.58 -3.68
C ILE A 470 -8.15 -12.01 -3.14
N ASN A 471 -7.03 -12.73 -3.29
CA ASN A 471 -6.93 -14.09 -2.79
C ASN A 471 -6.42 -14.12 -1.34
N TRP A 472 -7.38 -14.03 -0.43
CA TRP A 472 -7.17 -14.12 1.01
C TRP A 472 -7.93 -15.30 1.60
N SER A 473 -7.21 -16.15 2.34
CA SER A 473 -7.76 -17.26 3.13
C SER A 473 -7.55 -17.01 4.62
N LEU A 474 -8.28 -17.77 5.45
CA LEU A 474 -8.04 -17.86 6.89
C LEU A 474 -7.49 -19.26 7.17
N GLY A 475 -6.32 -19.33 7.79
CA GLY A 475 -5.68 -20.57 8.22
C GLY A 475 -6.06 -20.97 9.64
N ALA A 476 -5.42 -22.03 10.14
CA ALA A 476 -5.48 -22.35 11.56
C ALA A 476 -4.89 -21.23 12.43
N THR A 477 -5.49 -21.02 13.60
CA THR A 477 -5.00 -20.17 14.71
C THR A 477 -3.51 -20.39 14.94
N ARG A 478 -2.73 -19.30 15.05
CA ARG A 478 -1.28 -19.40 15.27
C ARG A 478 -0.93 -19.49 16.75
N THR A 479 0.32 -19.89 17.03
CA THR A 479 0.88 -20.04 18.39
C THR A 479 1.60 -18.80 18.90
N LYS A 480 1.83 -17.82 18.01
CA LYS A 480 2.40 -16.50 18.33
C LYS A 480 1.30 -15.51 18.74
N THR A 481 1.70 -14.34 19.22
CA THR A 481 0.81 -13.24 19.65
C THR A 481 1.39 -11.88 19.28
N GLY A 482 0.55 -10.91 18.91
CA GLY A 482 0.95 -9.54 18.61
C GLY A 482 1.65 -9.37 17.25
N VAL A 483 1.95 -8.13 16.86
CA VAL A 483 2.42 -7.78 15.51
C VAL A 483 3.96 -7.89 15.37
N ALA A 484 4.46 -8.57 14.34
CA ALA A 484 5.90 -8.74 14.06
C ALA A 484 6.18 -9.25 12.63
N ASP A 485 7.23 -8.71 11.97
CA ASP A 485 7.74 -9.12 10.62
C ASP A 485 8.28 -10.56 10.68
N ASP A 486 7.41 -11.58 10.56
CA ASP A 486 7.67 -12.96 11.02
C ASP A 486 7.26 -14.10 10.06
N GLY A 487 6.60 -13.76 8.95
CA GLY A 487 6.07 -14.65 7.92
C GLY A 487 4.56 -14.96 8.01
N GLU A 488 3.84 -14.51 9.04
CA GLU A 488 2.43 -14.82 9.28
C GLU A 488 1.54 -13.58 9.42
N ASN A 489 0.63 -13.34 8.47
CA ASN A 489 -0.35 -12.25 8.54
C ASN A 489 -1.27 -12.43 9.76
N SER A 490 -1.05 -11.66 10.84
CA SER A 490 -1.75 -11.86 12.10
C SER A 490 -3.06 -11.08 12.22
N VAL A 491 -3.93 -11.58 13.10
CA VAL A 491 -5.19 -10.94 13.48
C VAL A 491 -5.38 -11.14 14.98
N GLY A 492 -5.12 -10.09 15.76
CA GLY A 492 -5.10 -10.12 17.22
C GLY A 492 -6.01 -9.07 17.87
N PHE A 493 -6.30 -9.28 19.16
CA PHE A 493 -6.53 -8.16 20.07
C PHE A 493 -5.17 -7.68 20.59
N ASP A 494 -5.11 -6.46 21.11
CA ASP A 494 -3.90 -5.92 21.74
C ASP A 494 -3.74 -6.36 23.20
N ALA A 495 -2.52 -6.28 23.73
CA ALA A 495 -2.21 -6.65 25.10
C ALA A 495 -1.80 -5.44 25.95
N GLY A 496 -2.79 -4.71 26.45
CA GLY A 496 -2.67 -3.72 27.53
C GLY A 496 -2.13 -2.34 27.15
N ALA A 497 -1.06 -2.25 26.36
CA ALA A 497 -0.51 -0.98 25.86
C ALA A 497 0.24 -1.15 24.52
N GLU A 498 -0.16 -2.15 23.72
CA GLU A 498 0.42 -2.38 22.40
C GLU A 498 -0.17 -1.42 21.36
N LEU A 499 -1.47 -1.09 21.49
CA LEU A 499 -2.08 0.03 20.78
C LEU A 499 -1.92 1.34 21.59
N PRO A 500 -1.51 2.46 20.96
CA PRO A 500 -1.47 3.76 21.64
C PRO A 500 -2.84 4.24 22.11
N ALA A 501 -2.88 4.99 23.21
CA ALA A 501 -4.12 5.45 23.83
C ALA A 501 -5.10 6.11 22.83
N GLY A 502 -6.31 5.54 22.73
CA GLY A 502 -7.37 5.98 21.83
C GLY A 502 -7.31 5.40 20.41
N VAL A 503 -6.39 4.49 20.09
CA VAL A 503 -6.37 3.74 18.81
C VAL A 503 -7.19 2.45 18.96
N LEU A 504 -8.38 2.38 18.35
CA LEU A 504 -9.27 1.21 18.39
C LEU A 504 -8.74 0.02 17.55
N GLY A 505 -7.78 0.26 16.67
CA GLY A 505 -7.19 -0.78 15.83
C GLY A 505 -6.21 -0.24 14.80
N ARG A 506 -5.43 -1.16 14.24
CA ARG A 506 -4.30 -0.85 13.36
C ARG A 506 -3.98 -2.00 12.41
N THR A 507 -3.80 -1.66 11.14
CA THR A 507 -3.22 -2.48 10.08
C THR A 507 -1.75 -2.11 9.92
N THR A 508 -0.88 -3.10 9.98
CA THR A 508 0.53 -2.95 9.61
C THR A 508 0.76 -3.63 8.26
N SER A 509 1.31 -2.92 7.29
CA SER A 509 1.77 -3.52 6.04
C SER A 509 3.31 -3.54 6.01
N TYR A 510 3.88 -4.73 5.89
CA TYR A 510 5.32 -4.90 5.69
C TYR A 510 5.59 -5.05 4.19
N TYR A 511 6.60 -4.35 3.70
CA TYR A 511 6.99 -4.37 2.30
C TYR A 511 8.46 -4.75 2.16
N LEU A 512 8.71 -5.64 1.20
CA LEU A 512 10.06 -5.92 0.70
C LEU A 512 10.16 -5.45 -0.76
N GLY A 513 11.37 -5.13 -1.18
CA GLY A 513 11.61 -4.56 -2.50
C GLY A 513 12.92 -5.00 -3.15
N CYS A 514 13.08 -4.60 -4.41
CA CYS A 514 14.30 -4.80 -5.19
C CYS A 514 14.50 -3.66 -6.20
N TYR A 515 15.69 -3.59 -6.79
CA TYR A 515 15.92 -2.84 -8.02
C TYR A 515 15.83 -3.79 -9.22
N ARG A 516 15.13 -3.37 -10.27
CA ARG A 516 15.17 -4.00 -11.58
C ARG A 516 16.50 -3.69 -12.29
N PRO A 517 16.88 -4.45 -13.35
CA PRO A 517 18.06 -4.15 -14.17
C PRO A 517 18.04 -2.78 -14.87
N ASP A 518 16.90 -2.13 -15.00
CA ASP A 518 16.74 -0.76 -15.52
C ASP A 518 16.90 0.34 -14.44
N GLY A 519 17.23 -0.04 -13.21
CA GLY A 519 17.34 0.87 -12.07
C GLY A 519 16.00 1.29 -11.45
N THR A 520 14.85 0.78 -11.92
CA THR A 520 13.56 1.07 -11.28
C THR A 520 13.37 0.23 -10.02
N VAL A 521 12.89 0.86 -8.95
CA VAL A 521 12.59 0.17 -7.68
C VAL A 521 11.19 -0.44 -7.69
N VAL A 522 11.06 -1.63 -7.11
CA VAL A 522 9.80 -2.36 -6.92
C VAL A 522 9.66 -2.67 -5.44
N PHE A 523 8.44 -2.56 -4.92
CA PHE A 523 8.05 -3.10 -3.63
C PHE A 523 6.83 -4.01 -3.80
N TYR A 524 6.70 -5.01 -2.94
CA TYR A 524 5.53 -5.87 -2.83
C TYR A 524 5.12 -6.00 -1.36
N VAL A 525 3.84 -6.31 -1.12
CA VAL A 525 3.35 -6.61 0.24
C VAL A 525 3.92 -7.95 0.65
N HIS A 526 4.79 -7.96 1.66
CA HIS A 526 5.38 -9.18 2.22
C HIS A 526 4.41 -9.88 3.17
N GLU A 527 3.74 -9.07 4.01
CA GLU A 527 2.93 -9.51 5.14
C GLU A 527 1.99 -8.36 5.57
N VAL A 528 0.85 -8.70 6.18
CA VAL A 528 -0.07 -7.73 6.80
C VAL A 528 -0.51 -8.21 8.18
N ASP A 529 -0.22 -7.46 9.23
CA ASP A 529 -0.79 -7.67 10.56
C ASP A 529 -2.02 -6.78 10.78
N THR A 530 -2.99 -7.26 11.57
CA THR A 530 -4.09 -6.44 12.10
C THR A 530 -4.26 -6.67 13.60
N GLN A 531 -4.40 -5.58 14.35
CA GLN A 531 -4.60 -5.59 15.80
C GLN A 531 -5.76 -4.66 16.18
N PHE A 532 -6.55 -5.03 17.18
CA PHE A 532 -7.74 -4.28 17.64
C PHE A 532 -7.74 -4.11 19.17
N ASP A 533 -8.28 -3.00 19.64
CA ASP A 533 -8.43 -2.65 21.07
C ASP A 533 -9.30 -3.70 21.80
N ASP A 534 -8.75 -4.33 22.85
CA ASP A 534 -9.43 -5.37 23.63
C ASP A 534 -10.49 -4.83 24.61
N ALA A 535 -10.36 -3.57 25.02
CA ALA A 535 -11.22 -2.89 25.99
C ALA A 535 -12.34 -2.06 25.34
N ALA A 536 -12.25 -1.79 24.04
CA ALA A 536 -13.24 -1.01 23.29
C ALA A 536 -14.65 -1.62 23.33
N SER A 537 -15.66 -0.73 23.40
CA SER A 537 -17.07 -1.11 23.45
C SER A 537 -17.60 -1.54 22.08
N TRP A 538 -17.28 -2.78 21.71
CA TRP A 538 -17.60 -3.36 20.41
C TRP A 538 -19.04 -3.88 20.29
N GLN A 539 -19.54 -3.82 19.05
CA GLN A 539 -20.56 -4.71 18.52
C GLN A 539 -19.92 -5.53 17.40
N PHE A 540 -19.79 -6.83 17.60
CA PHE A 540 -19.24 -7.79 16.61
C PHE A 540 -20.27 -8.19 15.53
N GLY A 541 -21.52 -7.76 15.67
CA GLY A 541 -22.58 -8.04 14.71
C GLY A 541 -23.07 -9.50 14.74
N PRO A 542 -23.91 -9.93 13.79
CA PRO A 542 -24.38 -9.16 12.63
C PRO A 542 -25.40 -8.07 12.97
N ALA A 543 -25.94 -8.03 14.19
CA ALA A 543 -26.78 -6.95 14.70
C ALA A 543 -26.11 -5.57 14.59
N SER A 544 -26.91 -4.49 14.64
CA SER A 544 -26.38 -3.11 14.66
C SER A 544 -25.79 -2.75 16.03
N PRO A 545 -24.83 -1.81 16.10
CA PRO A 545 -24.38 -1.22 17.36
C PRO A 545 -25.48 -0.38 18.02
N SER A 546 -25.41 -0.22 19.34
CA SER A 546 -26.08 0.88 20.03
C SER A 546 -25.31 2.20 19.84
N ALA A 547 -25.90 3.34 20.21
CA ALA A 547 -25.26 4.66 20.11
C ALA A 547 -23.99 4.81 20.98
N LEU A 548 -23.73 3.89 21.92
CA LEU A 548 -22.51 3.86 22.73
C LEU A 548 -21.42 2.94 22.12
N GLN A 549 -21.82 1.99 21.28
CA GLN A 549 -20.93 0.97 20.71
C GLN A 549 -20.36 1.37 19.34
N LEU A 550 -19.23 0.73 19.01
CA LEU A 550 -18.58 0.80 17.70
C LEU A 550 -18.82 -0.51 16.95
N ASP A 551 -19.06 -0.43 15.64
CA ASP A 551 -19.31 -1.62 14.83
C ASP A 551 -18.01 -2.28 14.39
N PHE A 552 -17.60 -3.35 15.05
CA PHE A 552 -16.34 -4.04 14.80
C PHE A 552 -16.24 -4.59 13.37
N GLU A 553 -17.35 -5.04 12.78
CA GLU A 553 -17.36 -5.52 11.39
C GLU A 553 -17.12 -4.36 10.39
N SER A 554 -17.61 -3.15 10.69
CA SER A 554 -17.30 -1.94 9.91
C SER A 554 -15.82 -1.52 10.06
N VAL A 555 -15.26 -1.68 11.26
CA VAL A 555 -13.84 -1.44 11.55
C VAL A 555 -12.94 -2.45 10.84
N ALA A 556 -13.24 -3.75 10.94
CA ALA A 556 -12.47 -4.81 10.30
C ALA A 556 -12.50 -4.71 8.75
N VAL A 557 -13.61 -4.25 8.15
CA VAL A 557 -13.64 -4.02 6.69
C VAL A 557 -12.87 -2.76 6.29
N HIS A 558 -12.74 -1.74 7.15
CA HIS A 558 -11.88 -0.57 6.91
C HIS A 558 -10.40 -0.95 6.92
N GLU A 559 -9.95 -1.64 7.97
CA GLU A 559 -8.56 -2.14 8.09
C GLU A 559 -8.18 -3.09 6.95
N LEU A 560 -9.08 -4.00 6.56
CA LEU A 560 -8.87 -4.84 5.39
C LEU A 560 -8.86 -4.06 4.06
N GLY A 561 -9.35 -2.82 4.03
CA GLY A 561 -9.18 -1.91 2.90
C GLY A 561 -7.80 -1.23 2.87
N HIS A 562 -7.21 -0.96 4.04
CA HIS A 562 -5.79 -0.59 4.12
C HIS A 562 -4.89 -1.76 3.72
N ALA A 563 -5.20 -2.98 4.19
CA ALA A 563 -4.54 -4.20 3.73
C ALA A 563 -4.63 -4.36 2.20
N GLN A 564 -5.78 -4.05 1.58
CA GLN A 564 -5.98 -3.99 0.12
C GLN A 564 -5.11 -2.97 -0.64
N GLN A 565 -4.26 -2.20 0.06
CA GLN A 565 -3.43 -1.13 -0.50
C GLN A 565 -4.25 0.10 -0.93
N LEU A 566 -5.26 0.46 -0.11
CA LEU A 566 -6.04 1.69 -0.25
C LEU A 566 -5.75 2.68 0.90
N SER A 567 -5.83 3.97 0.58
CA SER A 567 -5.69 5.10 1.51
C SER A 567 -7.05 5.77 1.76
N HIS A 568 -7.12 6.66 2.76
CA HIS A 568 -8.35 7.36 3.14
C HIS A 568 -8.99 8.18 2.03
N LEU A 569 -10.30 8.40 2.18
CA LEU A 569 -11.16 9.20 1.31
C LEU A 569 -12.05 10.14 2.12
N ILE A 570 -12.24 11.34 1.59
CA ILE A 570 -13.32 12.25 1.99
C ILE A 570 -14.56 11.88 1.14
N LEU A 571 -15.17 10.74 1.45
CA LEU A 571 -16.30 10.16 0.72
C LEU A 571 -17.16 9.27 1.66
N PRO A 572 -18.18 9.82 2.35
CA PRO A 572 -18.95 9.11 3.39
C PRO A 572 -19.70 7.84 2.96
N SER A 573 -19.81 7.59 1.65
CA SER A 573 -20.42 6.37 1.09
C SER A 573 -19.44 5.22 0.87
N ALA A 574 -18.13 5.44 1.07
CA ALA A 574 -17.09 4.44 0.90
C ALA A 574 -16.72 3.78 2.23
N ILE A 575 -16.20 2.56 2.19
CA ILE A 575 -15.55 1.95 3.36
C ILE A 575 -14.31 2.74 3.75
N MET A 576 -13.49 3.16 2.78
CA MET A 576 -12.27 3.94 3.04
C MET A 576 -12.55 5.40 3.45
N HIS A 577 -13.74 5.73 3.95
CA HIS A 577 -13.97 7.05 4.52
C HIS A 577 -13.14 7.26 5.79
N TYR A 578 -12.46 8.39 5.91
CA TYR A 578 -11.56 8.71 7.03
C TYR A 578 -12.23 8.70 8.44
N ALA A 579 -13.56 8.55 8.55
CA ALA A 579 -14.29 8.66 9.81
C ALA A 579 -15.50 7.71 9.89
N ILE A 580 -15.85 7.29 11.11
CA ILE A 580 -17.06 6.52 11.44
C ILE A 580 -17.60 6.93 12.82
N ALA A 581 -18.92 7.00 13.00
CA ALA A 581 -19.53 7.36 14.28
C ALA A 581 -19.87 6.12 15.14
N ARG A 582 -19.99 6.30 16.46
CA ARG A 582 -20.68 5.32 17.32
C ARG A 582 -22.12 5.14 16.84
N GLY A 583 -22.65 3.92 16.92
CA GLY A 583 -23.95 3.60 16.32
C GLY A 583 -24.00 3.51 14.78
N GLN A 584 -22.96 3.92 14.05
CA GLN A 584 -22.89 3.79 12.60
C GLN A 584 -22.49 2.37 12.18
N ARG A 585 -22.97 1.93 11.01
CA ARG A 585 -22.64 0.64 10.41
C ARG A 585 -22.31 0.82 8.93
N SER A 586 -21.05 0.63 8.55
CA SER A 586 -20.53 0.70 7.19
C SER A 586 -19.78 -0.60 6.85
N ARG A 587 -20.49 -1.60 6.30
CA ARG A 587 -19.97 -2.96 6.07
C ARG A 587 -19.92 -3.39 4.60
N GLY A 588 -20.53 -2.61 3.71
CA GLY A 588 -20.65 -2.92 2.28
C GLY A 588 -19.75 -2.04 1.43
N LEU A 589 -18.92 -2.65 0.59
CA LEU A 589 -18.04 -1.92 -0.33
C LEU A 589 -18.86 -1.12 -1.36
N ALA A 590 -18.52 0.15 -1.58
CA ALA A 590 -19.12 0.92 -2.66
C ALA A 590 -18.43 0.63 -4.00
N ALA A 591 -19.24 0.37 -5.03
CA ALA A 591 -18.76 -0.13 -6.32
C ALA A 591 -17.81 0.83 -7.06
N ALA A 592 -18.02 2.14 -6.90
CA ALA A 592 -17.26 3.20 -7.58
C ALA A 592 -15.94 3.58 -6.86
N SER A 593 -15.79 3.21 -5.59
CA SER A 593 -14.65 3.56 -4.74
C SER A 593 -13.88 2.31 -4.30
N ASP A 594 -14.41 1.57 -3.34
CA ASP A 594 -13.71 0.49 -2.66
C ASP A 594 -13.47 -0.70 -3.61
N VAL A 595 -14.52 -1.11 -4.34
CA VAL A 595 -14.42 -2.21 -5.32
C VAL A 595 -13.57 -1.80 -6.53
N ALA A 596 -13.67 -0.54 -6.96
CA ALA A 596 -12.89 -0.01 -8.08
C ALA A 596 -11.39 0.08 -7.74
N GLY A 597 -11.06 0.58 -6.54
CA GLY A 597 -9.70 0.70 -6.03
C GLY A 597 -9.04 -0.66 -5.80
N GLY A 598 -9.72 -1.57 -5.10
CA GLY A 598 -9.22 -2.93 -4.89
C GLY A 598 -8.96 -3.66 -6.21
N ARG A 599 -9.92 -3.61 -7.14
CA ARG A 599 -9.73 -4.17 -8.50
C ARG A 599 -8.62 -3.48 -9.28
N TYR A 600 -8.39 -2.18 -9.09
CA TYR A 600 -7.26 -1.47 -9.68
C TYR A 600 -5.92 -2.03 -9.15
N VAL A 601 -5.73 -2.11 -7.82
CA VAL A 601 -4.52 -2.68 -7.19
C VAL A 601 -4.27 -4.11 -7.68
N LEU A 602 -5.31 -4.94 -7.72
CA LEU A 602 -5.21 -6.33 -8.15
C LEU A 602 -4.84 -6.45 -9.65
N ARG A 603 -5.61 -5.83 -10.54
CA ARG A 603 -5.46 -5.94 -12.00
C ARG A 603 -4.24 -5.21 -12.57
N THR A 604 -3.70 -4.22 -11.87
CA THR A 604 -2.54 -3.44 -12.33
C THR A 604 -1.24 -3.77 -11.59
N ARG A 605 -1.29 -4.34 -10.38
CA ARG A 605 -0.09 -4.61 -9.55
C ARG A 605 0.02 -6.06 -9.06
N SER A 606 -1.03 -6.61 -8.46
CA SER A 606 -0.93 -7.89 -7.71
C SER A 606 -0.95 -9.14 -8.62
N PHE A 607 -1.77 -9.12 -9.67
CA PHE A 607 -1.87 -10.22 -10.66
C PHE A 607 -0.81 -10.14 -11.77
N ARG A 608 0.15 -9.22 -11.70
CA ARG A 608 1.13 -8.98 -12.77
C ARG A 608 2.45 -9.69 -12.50
N PRO A 609 3.07 -10.33 -13.52
CA PRO A 609 4.45 -10.78 -13.42
C PRO A 609 5.35 -9.57 -13.14
N ASP A 610 6.09 -9.65 -12.06
CA ASP A 610 7.02 -8.63 -11.61
C ASP A 610 8.42 -9.26 -11.42
N VAL A 611 9.44 -8.43 -11.29
CA VAL A 611 10.84 -8.87 -11.42
C VAL A 611 11.41 -9.50 -10.14
N CYS A 612 10.72 -9.38 -9.00
CA CYS A 612 11.16 -9.90 -7.70
C CYS A 612 10.02 -10.10 -6.71
N GLY A 613 10.34 -10.84 -5.64
CA GLY A 613 9.37 -11.35 -4.66
C GLY A 613 8.81 -12.72 -5.06
N PRO A 614 7.87 -13.27 -4.28
CA PRO A 614 7.12 -14.48 -4.65
C PRO A 614 6.32 -14.28 -5.94
N ALA A 615 5.71 -15.35 -6.45
CA ALA A 615 4.93 -15.29 -7.67
C ALA A 615 3.75 -14.28 -7.59
N PRO A 616 3.22 -13.79 -8.72
CA PRO A 616 2.04 -12.92 -8.72
C PRO A 616 0.83 -13.63 -8.10
N MET A 617 0.08 -12.92 -7.27
CA MET A 617 -1.17 -13.40 -6.68
C MET A 617 -2.12 -13.88 -7.80
N LEU A 618 -2.83 -14.99 -7.56
CA LEU A 618 -3.88 -15.49 -8.44
C LEU A 618 -5.21 -14.81 -8.12
N PRO A 619 -6.11 -14.61 -9.10
CA PRO A 619 -7.41 -14.03 -8.84
C PRO A 619 -8.32 -15.01 -8.10
N ALA A 620 -8.84 -14.60 -6.93
CA ALA A 620 -9.75 -15.44 -6.15
C ALA A 620 -10.97 -15.84 -6.99
N PRO A 621 -11.39 -17.12 -6.98
CA PRO A 621 -11.03 -18.14 -5.99
C PRO A 621 -9.88 -19.09 -6.39
N VAL A 622 -9.07 -18.78 -7.40
CA VAL A 622 -8.05 -19.73 -7.91
C VAL A 622 -6.88 -19.87 -6.92
N THR A 623 -6.68 -21.10 -6.44
CA THR A 623 -5.59 -21.49 -5.52
C THR A 623 -4.36 -21.98 -6.27
N GLU A 624 -4.53 -22.88 -7.24
CA GLU A 624 -3.45 -23.39 -8.07
C GLU A 624 -3.85 -23.34 -9.56
N GLN A 625 -2.87 -23.25 -10.45
CA GLN A 625 -3.07 -23.49 -11.88
C GLN A 625 -1.82 -24.11 -12.51
N LEU A 626 -2.03 -25.05 -13.42
CA LEU A 626 -0.97 -25.80 -14.12
C LEU A 626 -1.37 -26.00 -15.60
N ALA A 627 -0.39 -25.98 -16.50
CA ALA A 627 -0.57 -26.33 -17.90
C ALA A 627 0.52 -27.32 -18.31
N THR A 628 0.12 -28.49 -18.79
CA THR A 628 1.03 -29.59 -19.16
C THR A 628 0.82 -30.02 -20.60
N PHE A 629 1.93 -30.25 -21.31
CA PHE A 629 1.90 -31.01 -22.55
C PHE A 629 1.78 -32.50 -22.21
N THR A 630 0.86 -33.20 -22.86
CA THR A 630 0.46 -34.58 -22.53
C THR A 630 0.61 -35.53 -23.72
N ALA A 631 0.73 -36.82 -23.42
CA ALA A 631 0.86 -37.87 -24.43
C ALA A 631 -0.29 -37.81 -25.45
N GLY A 632 0.05 -37.97 -26.74
CA GLY A 632 -0.90 -37.77 -27.85
C GLY A 632 -0.98 -36.32 -28.36
N GLY A 633 -0.04 -35.44 -27.98
CA GLY A 633 0.16 -34.14 -28.63
C GLY A 633 -0.82 -33.04 -28.18
N ARG A 634 -1.27 -33.08 -26.93
CA ARG A 634 -2.31 -32.20 -26.39
C ARG A 634 -1.77 -31.35 -25.23
N VAL A 635 -2.43 -30.23 -24.93
CA VAL A 635 -2.13 -29.45 -23.72
C VAL A 635 -3.33 -29.48 -22.79
N THR A 636 -3.12 -29.88 -21.54
CA THR A 636 -4.15 -29.85 -20.51
C THR A 636 -3.87 -28.68 -19.57
N VAL A 637 -4.83 -27.77 -19.43
CA VAL A 637 -4.81 -26.70 -18.43
C VAL A 637 -5.73 -27.12 -17.29
N GLN A 638 -5.22 -27.12 -16.06
CA GLN A 638 -5.94 -27.52 -14.84
C GLN A 638 -5.81 -26.43 -13.77
N TRP A 639 -6.83 -26.29 -12.93
CA TRP A 639 -6.79 -25.37 -11.79
C TRP A 639 -7.67 -25.85 -10.64
N THR A 640 -7.31 -25.43 -9.43
CA THR A 640 -8.08 -25.65 -8.19
C THR A 640 -8.66 -24.33 -7.69
N THR A 641 -9.70 -24.40 -6.87
CA THR A 641 -10.30 -23.21 -6.24
C THR A 641 -10.63 -23.42 -4.76
N SER A 642 -10.74 -22.32 -4.02
CA SER A 642 -11.28 -22.33 -2.66
C SER A 642 -12.24 -21.14 -2.41
N ALA A 643 -13.28 -21.39 -1.62
CA ALA A 643 -14.29 -20.39 -1.23
C ALA A 643 -14.89 -19.58 -2.41
N GLU A 644 -15.38 -20.27 -3.45
CA GLU A 644 -15.93 -19.64 -4.66
C GLU A 644 -17.06 -18.64 -4.36
N CYS A 645 -16.89 -17.40 -4.83
CA CYS A 645 -17.91 -16.36 -4.74
C CYS A 645 -17.70 -15.30 -5.83
N ASN A 646 -18.79 -14.59 -6.20
CA ASN A 646 -18.80 -13.53 -7.22
C ASN A 646 -18.10 -13.95 -8.52
N LEU A 647 -18.59 -15.05 -9.11
CA LEU A 647 -17.94 -15.81 -10.17
C LEU A 647 -18.99 -16.43 -11.11
N ASN A 648 -18.81 -16.24 -12.42
CA ASN A 648 -19.62 -16.85 -13.49
C ASN A 648 -18.87 -17.99 -14.21
N GLY A 649 -17.74 -18.46 -13.67
CA GLY A 649 -16.85 -19.43 -14.29
C GLY A 649 -15.57 -18.83 -14.86
N PHE A 650 -14.93 -19.58 -15.75
CA PHE A 650 -13.56 -19.37 -16.19
C PHE A 650 -13.47 -19.33 -17.72
N VAL A 651 -12.46 -18.64 -18.22
CA VAL A 651 -12.08 -18.61 -19.64
C VAL A 651 -10.62 -19.04 -19.75
N VAL A 652 -10.36 -20.06 -20.57
CA VAL A 652 -9.00 -20.51 -20.90
C VAL A 652 -8.67 -20.00 -22.30
N GLU A 653 -7.55 -19.29 -22.41
CA GLU A 653 -7.05 -18.72 -23.66
C GLU A 653 -5.60 -19.15 -23.91
N ARG A 654 -5.20 -19.23 -25.18
CA ARG A 654 -3.82 -19.54 -25.62
C ARG A 654 -3.25 -18.41 -26.49
N ALA A 655 -1.94 -18.21 -26.43
CA ALA A 655 -1.17 -17.33 -27.30
C ALA A 655 0.09 -18.02 -27.80
N SER A 656 0.68 -17.45 -28.85
CA SER A 656 1.95 -17.89 -29.41
C SER A 656 3.12 -17.26 -28.64
N ALA A 657 4.30 -17.89 -28.62
CA ALA A 657 5.42 -17.40 -27.81
C ALA A 657 6.07 -16.10 -28.35
N ASP A 658 5.96 -15.86 -29.65
CA ASP A 658 6.40 -14.66 -30.35
C ASP A 658 5.51 -13.43 -30.07
N THR A 659 4.22 -13.62 -29.76
CA THR A 659 3.33 -12.52 -29.39
C THR A 659 2.19 -12.89 -28.45
N THR A 660 2.17 -12.20 -27.30
CA THR A 660 1.07 -12.22 -26.33
C THR A 660 -0.03 -11.20 -26.63
N ALA A 661 -0.08 -10.64 -27.85
CA ALA A 661 -1.21 -9.81 -28.29
C ALA A 661 -2.37 -10.66 -28.85
N GLY A 662 -2.07 -11.80 -29.47
CA GLY A 662 -3.04 -12.64 -30.20
C GLY A 662 -3.65 -13.78 -29.40
N TRP A 663 -4.28 -13.49 -28.26
CA TRP A 663 -4.95 -14.53 -27.45
C TRP A 663 -6.18 -15.12 -28.16
N GLN A 664 -6.25 -16.44 -28.21
CA GLN A 664 -7.35 -17.22 -28.78
C GLN A 664 -8.07 -17.99 -27.68
N LEU A 665 -9.41 -18.01 -27.72
CA LEU A 665 -10.23 -18.83 -26.84
C LEU A 665 -9.93 -20.32 -27.06
N VAL A 666 -9.73 -21.06 -25.97
CA VAL A 666 -9.65 -22.53 -25.94
C VAL A 666 -10.97 -23.09 -25.40
N ALA A 667 -11.43 -22.59 -24.26
CA ALA A 667 -12.70 -22.99 -23.66
C ALA A 667 -13.26 -21.93 -22.70
N THR A 668 -14.55 -22.05 -22.41
CA THR A 668 -15.22 -21.42 -21.26
C THR A 668 -15.78 -22.54 -20.39
N VAL A 669 -15.59 -22.44 -19.07
CA VAL A 669 -16.00 -23.46 -18.09
C VAL A 669 -16.88 -22.79 -17.03
N ALA A 670 -17.94 -23.45 -16.58
CA ALA A 670 -18.80 -22.95 -15.50
C ALA A 670 -18.10 -23.08 -14.13
N ALA A 671 -18.54 -22.28 -13.15
CA ALA A 671 -18.14 -22.41 -11.75
C ALA A 671 -19.06 -23.37 -10.99
N GLY A 672 -18.76 -23.63 -9.71
CA GLY A 672 -19.58 -24.48 -8.85
C GLY A 672 -19.40 -25.98 -9.05
N ASN A 673 -18.22 -26.44 -9.51
CA ASN A 673 -17.91 -27.88 -9.43
C ASN A 673 -17.77 -28.28 -7.95
N SER A 674 -18.50 -29.31 -7.51
CA SER A 674 -18.47 -29.81 -6.12
C SER A 674 -17.09 -30.27 -5.64
N ALA A 675 -16.17 -30.60 -6.56
CA ALA A 675 -14.79 -30.94 -6.25
C ALA A 675 -13.83 -29.73 -6.18
N ASN A 676 -14.28 -28.51 -6.56
CA ASN A 676 -13.44 -27.31 -6.75
C ASN A 676 -12.19 -27.54 -7.63
N GLN A 677 -12.28 -28.50 -8.55
CA GLN A 677 -11.23 -28.89 -9.49
C GLN A 677 -11.73 -28.72 -10.92
N TYR A 678 -10.90 -28.18 -11.81
CA TYR A 678 -11.30 -27.88 -13.18
C TYR A 678 -10.18 -28.23 -14.16
N GLY A 679 -10.56 -28.54 -15.40
CA GLY A 679 -9.62 -28.86 -16.45
C GLY A 679 -10.18 -28.66 -17.86
N VAL A 680 -9.29 -28.31 -18.78
CA VAL A 680 -9.56 -28.12 -20.22
C VAL A 680 -8.43 -28.78 -21.00
N THR A 681 -8.76 -29.63 -21.97
CA THR A 681 -7.77 -30.20 -22.90
C THR A 681 -7.83 -29.49 -24.24
N ASP A 682 -6.77 -28.77 -24.59
CA ASP A 682 -6.53 -28.30 -25.94
C ASP A 682 -6.09 -29.48 -26.83
N ALA A 683 -6.96 -29.88 -27.75
CA ALA A 683 -6.72 -30.97 -28.69
C ALA A 683 -5.87 -30.56 -29.91
N GLN A 684 -5.60 -29.26 -30.09
CA GLN A 684 -4.81 -28.70 -31.19
C GLN A 684 -3.90 -27.57 -30.68
N PRO A 685 -2.94 -27.85 -29.78
CA PRO A 685 -2.02 -26.86 -29.27
C PRO A 685 -1.10 -26.31 -30.38
N ARG A 686 -0.55 -25.12 -30.17
CA ARG A 686 0.44 -24.54 -31.10
C ARG A 686 1.78 -25.27 -30.96
N PRO A 687 2.45 -25.62 -32.07
CA PRO A 687 3.75 -26.31 -32.02
C PRO A 687 4.85 -25.41 -31.46
N GLY A 688 5.80 -26.01 -30.75
CA GLY A 688 6.88 -25.30 -30.07
C GLY A 688 6.42 -24.67 -28.76
N LEU A 689 7.01 -23.53 -28.40
CA LEU A 689 6.66 -22.78 -27.20
C LEU A 689 5.37 -21.98 -27.39
N SER A 690 4.51 -21.98 -26.39
CA SER A 690 3.22 -21.29 -26.36
C SER A 690 2.89 -20.84 -24.93
N TYR A 691 1.90 -19.95 -24.79
CA TYR A 691 1.38 -19.52 -23.49
C TYR A 691 -0.09 -19.85 -23.36
N TYR A 692 -0.50 -20.33 -22.18
CA TYR A 692 -1.90 -20.47 -21.78
C TYR A 692 -2.18 -19.51 -20.63
N ARG A 693 -3.42 -19.02 -20.51
CA ARG A 693 -3.83 -18.24 -19.33
C ARG A 693 -5.25 -18.59 -18.90
N LEU A 694 -5.42 -18.68 -17.58
CA LEU A 694 -6.71 -18.75 -16.92
C LEU A 694 -7.24 -17.33 -16.66
N ARG A 695 -8.54 -17.13 -16.87
CA ARG A 695 -9.22 -15.87 -16.56
C ARG A 695 -10.50 -16.16 -15.77
N VAL A 696 -10.62 -15.54 -14.60
CA VAL A 696 -11.81 -15.57 -13.75
C VAL A 696 -12.84 -14.58 -14.30
N ARG A 697 -14.02 -15.06 -14.67
CA ARG A 697 -15.13 -14.24 -15.18
C ARG A 697 -16.06 -13.84 -14.05
N ARG A 698 -16.14 -12.54 -13.75
CA ARG A 698 -17.06 -11.97 -12.77
C ARG A 698 -18.50 -11.86 -13.33
N PRO A 699 -19.52 -11.64 -12.48
CA PRO A 699 -20.91 -11.44 -12.91
C PRO A 699 -21.14 -10.25 -13.84
N ASP A 700 -20.31 -9.21 -13.74
CA ASP A 700 -20.26 -8.08 -14.66
C ASP A 700 -19.53 -8.38 -16.00
N ASN A 701 -19.20 -9.65 -16.25
CA ASN A 701 -18.39 -10.15 -17.36
C ASN A 701 -16.95 -9.60 -17.45
N SER A 702 -16.47 -8.86 -16.45
CA SER A 702 -15.06 -8.51 -16.38
C SER A 702 -14.19 -9.73 -16.06
N LEU A 703 -12.96 -9.74 -16.60
CA LEU A 703 -12.09 -10.91 -16.63
C LEU A 703 -10.78 -10.66 -15.89
N ASP A 704 -10.73 -11.08 -14.63
CA ASP A 704 -9.50 -11.11 -13.85
C ASP A 704 -8.57 -12.16 -14.43
N THR A 705 -7.33 -11.79 -14.74
CA THR A 705 -6.42 -12.61 -15.54
C THR A 705 -5.25 -13.07 -14.68
N ALA A 706 -5.09 -14.39 -14.55
CA ALA A 706 -4.00 -14.99 -13.81
C ALA A 706 -2.66 -14.84 -14.55
N ARG A 707 -1.54 -15.11 -13.85
CA ARG A 707 -0.21 -15.21 -14.46
C ARG A 707 -0.22 -16.23 -15.62
N PRO A 708 0.24 -15.89 -16.84
CA PRO A 708 0.33 -16.85 -17.93
C PRO A 708 1.25 -18.02 -17.58
N LEU A 709 0.92 -19.20 -18.09
CA LEU A 709 1.67 -20.44 -17.97
C LEU A 709 2.33 -20.73 -19.31
N ALA A 710 3.64 -20.97 -19.32
CA ALA A 710 4.34 -21.41 -20.53
C ALA A 710 4.12 -22.91 -20.74
N VAL A 711 4.04 -23.35 -22.00
CA VAL A 711 3.98 -24.77 -22.39
C VAL A 711 4.75 -24.96 -23.68
N THR A 712 5.50 -26.05 -23.81
CA THR A 712 6.16 -26.44 -25.07
C THR A 712 5.65 -27.80 -25.53
N THR A 713 5.46 -27.98 -26.83
CA THR A 713 5.16 -29.30 -27.42
C THR A 713 6.41 -30.16 -27.64
N ASP A 714 7.60 -29.67 -27.27
CA ASP A 714 8.79 -30.50 -27.17
C ASP A 714 8.74 -31.35 -25.89
N ALA A 715 8.37 -32.63 -26.06
CA ALA A 715 8.33 -33.60 -24.97
C ALA A 715 9.70 -33.82 -24.29
N THR A 716 10.81 -33.44 -24.91
CA THR A 716 12.17 -33.60 -24.35
C THR A 716 12.59 -32.44 -23.45
N ALA A 717 11.83 -31.35 -23.40
CA ALA A 717 12.11 -30.20 -22.55
C ALA A 717 11.71 -30.41 -21.07
N ALA A 718 10.86 -31.41 -20.78
CA ALA A 718 10.61 -31.84 -19.41
C ALA A 718 11.91 -32.40 -18.79
N ALA A 719 12.21 -32.01 -17.55
CA ALA A 719 13.46 -32.36 -16.84
C ALA A 719 14.77 -31.94 -17.54
N ARG A 720 14.73 -30.94 -18.43
CA ARG A 720 15.93 -30.28 -18.99
C ARG A 720 15.99 -28.80 -18.63
N LEU A 721 17.22 -28.31 -18.54
CA LEU A 721 17.53 -26.88 -18.52
C LEU A 721 18.10 -26.49 -19.88
N LEU A 722 17.47 -25.53 -20.56
CA LEU A 722 17.90 -25.03 -21.87
C LEU A 722 18.18 -23.52 -21.77
N PRO A 723 19.45 -23.08 -21.84
CA PRO A 723 19.76 -21.66 -21.87
C PRO A 723 19.34 -21.02 -23.20
N PHE A 724 18.86 -19.77 -23.14
CA PHE A 724 18.48 -18.98 -24.30
C PHE A 724 18.76 -17.48 -24.10
N PRO A 725 19.17 -16.72 -25.14
CA PRO A 725 19.68 -17.24 -26.41
C PRO A 725 20.95 -18.08 -26.19
N ASN A 726 21.17 -19.07 -27.04
CA ASN A 726 22.37 -19.90 -27.05
C ASN A 726 22.73 -20.17 -28.52
N PRO A 727 23.74 -19.50 -29.10
CA PRO A 727 24.73 -18.67 -28.41
C PRO A 727 24.20 -17.37 -27.79
N VAL A 728 24.84 -16.90 -26.72
CA VAL A 728 24.61 -15.56 -26.15
C VAL A 728 25.44 -14.54 -26.93
N PRO A 729 24.84 -13.46 -27.45
CA PRO A 729 25.57 -12.42 -28.16
C PRO A 729 26.20 -11.38 -27.22
N ASP A 730 27.39 -10.88 -27.58
CA ASP A 730 28.13 -9.77 -26.93
C ASP A 730 27.35 -8.45 -26.78
N THR A 731 26.13 -8.36 -27.33
CA THR A 731 25.23 -7.18 -27.21
C THR A 731 24.61 -6.99 -25.82
N GLY A 732 25.16 -7.61 -24.77
CA GLY A 732 24.65 -7.53 -23.39
C GLY A 732 23.25 -8.14 -23.19
N ALA A 733 22.83 -9.07 -24.05
CA ALA A 733 21.52 -9.71 -23.93
C ALA A 733 21.47 -10.63 -22.68
N GLY A 734 20.54 -10.35 -21.77
CA GLY A 734 20.41 -11.10 -20.51
C GLY A 734 20.06 -12.58 -20.73
N LEU A 735 20.78 -13.47 -20.04
CA LEU A 735 20.61 -14.92 -20.16
C LEU A 735 19.30 -15.40 -19.53
N GLY A 736 18.46 -16.03 -20.35
CA GLY A 736 17.30 -16.80 -19.94
C GLY A 736 17.61 -18.29 -19.80
N LEU A 737 16.79 -18.99 -19.01
CA LEU A 737 16.80 -20.44 -18.86
C LEU A 737 15.37 -20.97 -18.98
N GLN A 738 15.12 -21.85 -19.94
CA GLN A 738 13.89 -22.63 -20.01
C GLN A 738 14.07 -23.87 -19.14
N TYR A 739 13.21 -24.04 -18.13
CA TYR A 739 13.25 -25.16 -17.19
C TYR A 739 11.90 -25.88 -17.11
N GLY A 740 11.87 -27.16 -17.48
CA GLY A 740 10.69 -28.02 -17.35
C GLY A 740 10.62 -28.66 -15.96
N ALA A 741 10.04 -27.94 -15.00
CA ALA A 741 9.89 -28.39 -13.62
C ALA A 741 8.73 -29.40 -13.45
N GLY A 742 8.69 -30.04 -12.27
CA GLY A 742 7.64 -30.98 -11.89
C GLY A 742 6.34 -30.30 -11.44
N ALA A 743 5.55 -31.03 -10.63
CA ALA A 743 4.29 -30.53 -10.06
C ALA A 743 4.46 -29.59 -8.85
N THR A 744 5.68 -29.45 -8.32
CA THR A 744 6.00 -28.65 -7.13
C THR A 744 6.81 -27.42 -7.51
N ALA A 745 6.59 -26.28 -6.82
CA ALA A 745 7.49 -25.13 -6.88
C ALA A 745 8.86 -25.44 -6.22
N GLY A 746 9.88 -24.63 -6.49
CA GLY A 746 11.19 -24.80 -5.87
C GLY A 746 12.22 -23.75 -6.29
N THR A 747 13.47 -23.97 -5.90
CA THR A 747 14.61 -23.10 -6.25
C THR A 747 15.61 -23.87 -7.11
N LEU A 748 15.97 -23.30 -8.26
CA LEU A 748 17.04 -23.78 -9.12
C LEU A 748 18.35 -23.04 -8.78
N LEU A 749 19.37 -23.76 -8.33
CA LEU A 749 20.75 -23.27 -8.22
C LEU A 749 21.50 -23.58 -9.52
N VAL A 750 22.08 -22.57 -10.16
CA VAL A 750 22.86 -22.70 -11.41
C VAL A 750 24.27 -22.16 -11.19
N ARG A 751 25.30 -22.95 -11.52
CA ARG A 751 26.72 -22.56 -11.47
C ARG A 751 27.35 -22.64 -12.84
N PHE A 752 28.20 -21.66 -13.15
CA PHE A 752 28.91 -21.54 -14.41
C PHE A 752 30.32 -22.11 -14.29
N TYR A 753 30.72 -22.93 -15.26
CA TYR A 753 32.07 -23.46 -15.38
C TYR A 753 32.64 -23.12 -16.76
N ASP A 754 33.90 -22.73 -16.83
CA ASP A 754 34.61 -22.58 -18.11
C ASP A 754 34.96 -23.94 -18.76
N ALA A 755 35.48 -23.90 -19.98
CA ALA A 755 35.90 -25.08 -20.73
C ALA A 755 37.00 -25.93 -20.06
N VAL A 756 37.67 -25.42 -19.00
CA VAL A 756 38.65 -26.19 -18.19
C VAL A 756 38.10 -26.58 -16.81
N GLY A 757 36.81 -26.34 -16.55
CA GLY A 757 36.12 -26.78 -15.34
C GLY A 757 36.30 -25.86 -14.12
N ARG A 758 36.75 -24.62 -14.29
CA ARG A 758 36.84 -23.63 -13.19
C ARG A 758 35.45 -23.07 -12.88
N ASP A 759 35.07 -23.07 -11.60
CA ASP A 759 33.85 -22.43 -11.12
C ASP A 759 33.96 -20.90 -11.25
N LEU A 760 32.96 -20.27 -11.88
CA LEU A 760 32.88 -18.82 -12.12
C LEU A 760 31.80 -18.15 -11.26
N GLY A 761 31.23 -18.88 -10.29
CA GLY A 761 30.08 -18.44 -9.52
C GLY A 761 28.75 -18.92 -10.11
N GLY A 762 27.65 -18.35 -9.63
CA GLY A 762 26.32 -18.85 -9.95
C GLY A 762 25.17 -17.98 -9.47
N SER A 763 23.97 -18.37 -9.87
CA SER A 763 22.71 -17.68 -9.64
C SER A 763 21.73 -18.65 -8.97
N ARG A 764 20.76 -18.11 -8.22
CA ARG A 764 19.55 -18.84 -7.83
C ARG A 764 18.36 -18.22 -8.55
N ALA A 765 17.39 -19.05 -8.94
CA ALA A 765 16.12 -18.61 -9.47
C ALA A 765 15.00 -19.53 -8.96
N ASP A 766 13.98 -18.93 -8.34
CA ASP A 766 12.80 -19.65 -7.91
C ASP A 766 11.86 -19.90 -9.11
N TYR A 767 11.17 -21.03 -9.08
CA TYR A 767 10.36 -21.53 -10.19
C TYR A 767 9.03 -22.11 -9.70
N LEU A 768 8.04 -22.13 -10.60
CA LEU A 768 6.68 -22.64 -10.36
C LEU A 768 6.47 -24.04 -10.98
N PRO A 769 5.40 -24.77 -10.64
CA PRO A 769 5.06 -26.03 -11.32
C PRO A 769 4.98 -25.89 -12.85
N GLY A 770 5.52 -26.86 -13.58
CA GLY A 770 5.52 -26.90 -15.05
C GLY A 770 6.68 -26.13 -15.73
N LEU A 771 6.44 -25.58 -16.92
CA LEU A 771 7.49 -24.95 -17.72
C LEU A 771 7.73 -23.49 -17.29
N ASN A 772 8.98 -23.17 -16.98
CA ASN A 772 9.42 -21.85 -16.55
C ASN A 772 10.37 -21.22 -17.58
N LEU A 773 10.33 -19.89 -17.67
CA LEU A 773 11.27 -19.06 -18.45
C LEU A 773 11.97 -18.12 -17.48
N LEU A 774 12.98 -18.65 -16.78
CA LEU A 774 13.73 -17.96 -15.74
C LEU A 774 14.70 -16.96 -16.36
N ARG A 775 14.91 -15.80 -15.74
CA ARG A 775 16.00 -14.88 -16.07
C ARG A 775 17.06 -14.97 -14.99
N ILE A 776 18.34 -15.03 -15.34
CA ILE A 776 19.42 -15.08 -14.36
C ILE A 776 20.52 -14.07 -14.64
N SER A 777 21.06 -13.51 -13.56
CA SER A 777 22.30 -12.73 -13.59
C SER A 777 23.49 -13.69 -13.71
N ALA A 778 23.98 -13.88 -14.94
CA ALA A 778 25.24 -14.58 -15.18
C ALA A 778 26.44 -13.74 -14.66
N PRO A 779 27.56 -14.38 -14.27
CA PRO A 779 28.83 -13.67 -14.05
C PRO A 779 29.35 -13.10 -15.38
N THR A 780 30.39 -12.26 -15.33
CA THR A 780 31.04 -11.71 -16.53
C THR A 780 31.75 -12.81 -17.33
N LEU A 781 31.04 -13.38 -18.30
CA LEU A 781 31.59 -14.31 -19.29
C LEU A 781 32.34 -13.55 -20.40
N ARG A 782 33.17 -14.26 -21.16
CA ARG A 782 33.80 -13.79 -22.41
C ARG A 782 33.30 -14.67 -23.56
N ALA A 783 33.59 -14.31 -24.81
CA ALA A 783 33.42 -15.22 -25.94
C ALA A 783 34.10 -16.59 -25.65
N GLY A 784 33.37 -17.69 -25.75
CA GLY A 784 33.84 -19.01 -25.34
C GLY A 784 32.74 -20.02 -25.02
N TYR A 785 33.17 -21.24 -24.67
CA TYR A 785 32.29 -22.35 -24.30
C TYR A 785 32.26 -22.57 -22.78
N TYR A 786 31.07 -22.77 -22.24
CA TYR A 786 30.79 -22.90 -20.81
C TYR A 786 29.83 -24.05 -20.51
N LEU A 787 29.87 -24.53 -19.28
CA LEU A 787 28.96 -25.55 -18.75
C LEU A 787 28.19 -24.99 -17.55
N LEU A 788 26.86 -25.01 -17.64
CA LEU A 788 25.97 -24.68 -16.54
C LEU A 788 25.66 -25.98 -15.79
N ARG A 789 26.22 -26.16 -14.59
CA ARG A 789 25.75 -27.20 -13.66
C ARG A 789 24.57 -26.66 -12.89
N TRP A 790 23.49 -27.42 -12.81
CA TRP A 790 22.28 -27.01 -12.12
C TRP A 790 21.81 -28.08 -11.13
N THR A 791 21.25 -27.63 -10.02
CA THR A 791 20.64 -28.44 -8.97
C THR A 791 19.33 -27.80 -8.55
N ASP A 792 18.27 -28.59 -8.55
CA ASP A 792 16.93 -28.26 -8.11
C ASP A 792 16.76 -28.61 -6.62
N SER A 793 16.10 -27.75 -5.83
CA SER A 793 15.72 -28.05 -4.45
C SER A 793 14.87 -29.32 -4.31
N ASN A 794 14.10 -29.68 -5.34
CA ASN A 794 13.27 -30.89 -5.39
C ASN A 794 14.04 -32.15 -5.84
N GLY A 795 15.37 -32.06 -6.06
CA GLY A 795 16.24 -33.22 -6.30
C GLY A 795 16.85 -33.37 -7.71
N PRO A 796 16.18 -33.00 -8.83
CA PRO A 796 16.77 -33.00 -10.16
C PRO A 796 18.09 -32.22 -10.25
N LYS A 797 19.02 -32.68 -11.09
CA LYS A 797 20.29 -32.01 -11.33
C LYS A 797 20.88 -32.41 -12.68
N GLY A 798 21.70 -31.56 -13.26
CA GLY A 798 22.32 -31.85 -14.55
C GLY A 798 23.33 -30.81 -15.03
N THR A 799 23.65 -30.90 -16.31
CA THR A 799 24.53 -29.98 -17.04
C THR A 799 23.83 -29.49 -18.31
N ALA A 800 24.06 -28.22 -18.66
CA ALA A 800 23.63 -27.64 -19.94
C ALA A 800 24.82 -26.88 -20.58
N PRO A 801 25.07 -27.03 -21.89
CA PRO A 801 26.11 -26.29 -22.59
C PRO A 801 25.65 -24.86 -22.90
N LEU A 802 26.57 -23.90 -22.79
CA LEU A 802 26.37 -22.51 -23.16
C LEU A 802 27.53 -22.03 -24.05
N LEU A 803 27.22 -21.46 -25.21
CA LEU A 803 28.19 -20.71 -26.00
C LEU A 803 27.94 -19.21 -25.80
N VAL A 804 29.01 -18.45 -25.63
CA VAL A 804 29.02 -16.99 -25.66
C VAL A 804 29.83 -16.57 -26.89
N GLN A 805 29.32 -15.60 -27.64
CA GLN A 805 29.93 -15.05 -28.86
C GLN A 805 30.25 -13.58 -28.68
#